data_AF-A0A514WWE1-F1
#
_entry.id   AF-A0A514WWE1-F1
#
_cell.length_a   1.000
_cell.length_b   1.000
_cell.length_c   1.000
_cell.angle_alpha   90.00
_cell.angle_beta   90.00
_cell.angle_gamma   90.00
#
_symmetry.space_group_name_H-M   'P 1'
#
loop_
_entity.id
_entity.type
_entity.pdbx_description
1 polymer ?
#
loop_
_entity_poly.entity_id
_entity_poly.type
_entity_poly.pdbx_seq_one_letter_code
_entity_poly.pdbx_strand_id
1 'polypeptide(L)'
;MRKIYTLLIAFLIATGGGAVPYAHAGLTAEHQQQLNKLNYLLAVDRLDFYSDGLADYLMEHNQAKAAEAIRQIRPEEYTAKNFSTQDLNNTEKWNELILITLQEKFPEFKNLTLKDIEWNYNFFRKKLMEGFKADEITLKKEASVSDVNAHEIKYAKRSIPNVDGKAILLDSERYISEKTTRALFWDAALTGKAIEFHLGTERDFRQRISQEDREVVAEVKTRAANYNKMYLVFDPRTKEYSYAMTRISGDDRVKHLIAQLRILKYESKVPLKDDFVRVYGNANQVHRDQEARLLEMFKTLPKADVVVIGQKSAIANVITMAGMMAQLQPNTAASVDVGNEKAPITKLSQAVKESGSYFSVTTKASVVKTEFEKMTNPLAGNYEVYTSEQPSHDVSDVLLETKDGRIVRWRFISNMWGDEVVPVARALRNSGHEKVVYIGTAGGLIGKGLKVGDVVAPSKTYTQAGKLLDLEAPTYGKDFVKTGMTLGQVTSPFDETKTWFNKWQPKIDLVELETGYLKENLGPRVSFQPYLLVSDVVGSEHESLAVAAADSGKRKNGQLKLLESLFIQNGIKAPVGNVDMISAERAVQEMYHKIDTLRPSRDVTSKAQLTQLALRKGLKTDAELEALIKAEPAFDRQLLMDKLEKFSGATDLLSKKFVKVNFAITGSDELLNGTWNPKKTLELKLMIGTMTAADAKQVYAKELAQIAAAMGKDLKLEIQDYDVEKTRSAIQFNSESKRVLAALYENKILKKLGLTKEIDKNGGVRFREITETSGGMRCEAVLL
;
A
#
# COMPACT_ATOMS: atom_id res chain seq x y z
N MET A 1 -43.88 -39.62 -28.62
CA MET A 1 -42.51 -39.21 -29.00
C MET A 1 -41.96 -37.98 -28.25
N ARG A 2 -42.75 -36.98 -27.86
CA ARG A 2 -42.22 -35.78 -27.14
C ARG A 2 -41.75 -35.99 -25.69
N LYS A 3 -42.19 -37.05 -24.99
CA LYS A 3 -41.76 -37.32 -23.59
C LYS A 3 -40.45 -38.12 -23.46
N ILE A 4 -39.97 -38.73 -24.55
CA ILE A 4 -38.70 -39.48 -24.55
C ILE A 4 -37.50 -38.54 -24.84
N TYR A 5 -37.72 -37.44 -25.56
CA TYR A 5 -36.67 -36.45 -25.83
C TYR A 5 -36.26 -35.62 -24.60
N THR A 6 -37.18 -35.36 -23.66
CA THR A 6 -36.86 -34.55 -22.47
C THR A 6 -36.02 -35.33 -21.44
N LEU A 7 -36.19 -36.65 -21.35
CA LEU A 7 -35.41 -37.50 -20.45
C LEU A 7 -34.00 -37.81 -20.98
N LEU A 8 -33.81 -37.87 -22.30
CA LEU A 8 -32.48 -38.05 -22.91
C LEU A 8 -31.60 -36.79 -22.82
N ILE A 9 -32.20 -35.59 -22.88
CA ILE A 9 -31.46 -34.33 -22.72
C ILE A 9 -31.03 -34.12 -21.25
N ALA A 10 -31.82 -34.56 -20.27
CA ALA A 10 -31.43 -34.50 -18.86
C ALA A 10 -30.28 -35.48 -18.52
N PHE A 11 -30.19 -36.63 -19.21
CA PHE A 11 -29.13 -37.62 -18.97
C PHE A 11 -27.81 -37.30 -19.68
N LEU A 12 -27.86 -36.57 -20.82
CA LEU A 12 -26.66 -36.14 -21.55
C LEU A 12 -25.96 -34.91 -20.95
N ILE A 13 -26.63 -34.14 -20.09
CA ILE A 13 -26.00 -33.03 -19.34
C ILE A 13 -25.24 -33.54 -18.09
N ALA A 14 -25.55 -34.75 -17.60
CA ALA A 14 -24.93 -35.30 -16.38
C ALA A 14 -23.61 -36.06 -16.61
N THR A 15 -23.16 -36.27 -17.85
CA THR A 15 -21.96 -37.09 -18.15
C THR A 15 -20.89 -36.39 -19.01
N GLY A 16 -21.09 -35.11 -19.35
CA GLY A 16 -20.07 -34.30 -20.02
C GLY A 16 -19.17 -33.60 -19.02
N GLY A 17 -18.01 -34.21 -18.69
CA GLY A 17 -16.91 -33.53 -18.01
C GLY A 17 -16.44 -32.33 -18.85
N GLY A 18 -16.85 -31.14 -18.45
CA GLY A 18 -16.49 -29.89 -19.11
C GLY A 18 -16.91 -28.73 -18.22
N ALA A 19 -15.96 -27.83 -17.94
CA ALA A 19 -16.05 -26.72 -17.01
C ALA A 19 -17.43 -26.03 -17.03
N VAL A 20 -18.13 -26.09 -15.90
CA VAL A 20 -19.38 -25.35 -15.68
C VAL A 20 -19.04 -23.84 -15.68
N PRO A 21 -19.71 -23.02 -16.50
CA PRO A 21 -19.58 -21.59 -16.41
C PRO A 21 -20.17 -21.14 -15.07
N TYR A 22 -19.35 -20.51 -14.22
CA TYR A 22 -19.76 -19.94 -12.93
C TYR A 22 -20.80 -18.83 -13.16
N ALA A 23 -22.07 -19.20 -13.20
CA ALA A 23 -23.17 -18.33 -12.83
C ALA A 23 -23.03 -18.00 -11.33
N HIS A 24 -23.43 -16.79 -10.91
CA HIS A 24 -23.48 -16.39 -9.50
C HIS A 24 -24.35 -17.35 -8.68
N ALA A 25 -23.76 -18.45 -8.21
CA ALA A 25 -24.34 -19.23 -7.13
C ALA A 25 -24.23 -18.35 -5.89
N GLY A 26 -25.37 -17.97 -5.31
CA GLY A 26 -25.39 -17.29 -4.02
C GLY A 26 -24.62 -18.08 -2.96
N LEU A 27 -24.23 -17.41 -1.88
CA LEU A 27 -23.55 -18.06 -0.78
C LEU A 27 -24.30 -19.31 -0.31
N THR A 28 -23.57 -20.36 0.06
CA THR A 28 -24.15 -21.53 0.71
C THR A 28 -24.79 -21.11 2.03
N ALA A 29 -25.79 -21.87 2.51
CA ALA A 29 -26.42 -21.60 3.80
C ALA A 29 -25.40 -21.56 4.96
N GLU A 30 -24.32 -22.36 4.84
CA GLU A 30 -23.21 -22.39 5.79
C GLU A 30 -22.39 -21.08 5.76
N HIS A 31 -22.06 -20.56 4.58
CA HIS A 31 -21.42 -19.25 4.43
C HIS A 31 -22.28 -18.14 5.05
N GLN A 32 -23.59 -18.15 4.79
CA GLN A 32 -24.50 -17.16 5.34
C GLN A 32 -24.55 -17.21 6.87
N GLN A 33 -24.51 -18.41 7.47
CA GLN A 33 -24.47 -18.57 8.92
C GLN A 33 -23.19 -17.97 9.53
N GLN A 34 -22.03 -18.25 8.93
CA GLN A 34 -20.76 -17.67 9.38
C GLN A 34 -20.75 -16.14 9.27
N LEU A 35 -21.28 -15.59 8.16
CA LEU A 35 -21.37 -14.15 7.96
C LEU A 35 -22.36 -13.48 8.91
N ASN A 36 -23.52 -14.09 9.18
CA ASN A 36 -24.50 -13.53 10.10
C ASN A 36 -23.92 -13.38 11.51
N LYS A 37 -23.17 -14.39 11.97
CA LYS A 37 -22.47 -14.33 13.27
C LYS A 37 -21.41 -13.23 13.29
N LEU A 38 -20.56 -13.16 12.26
CA LEU A 38 -19.52 -12.13 12.16
C LEU A 38 -20.14 -10.72 12.09
N ASN A 39 -21.18 -10.52 11.28
CA ASN A 39 -21.88 -9.24 11.14
C ASN A 39 -22.54 -8.79 12.44
N TYR A 40 -23.05 -9.72 13.25
CA TYR A 40 -23.54 -9.40 14.59
C TYR A 40 -22.41 -8.85 15.48
N LEU A 41 -21.27 -9.55 15.56
CA LEU A 41 -20.13 -9.12 16.38
C LEU A 41 -19.53 -7.79 15.89
N LEU A 42 -19.49 -7.57 14.57
CA LEU A 42 -19.08 -6.30 13.98
C LEU A 42 -20.02 -5.15 14.38
N ALA A 43 -21.33 -5.41 14.40
CA ALA A 43 -22.32 -4.42 14.81
C ALA A 43 -22.22 -4.09 16.31
N VAL A 44 -21.89 -5.07 17.15
CA VAL A 44 -21.59 -4.87 18.59
C VAL A 44 -20.33 -4.02 18.77
N ASP A 45 -19.22 -4.37 18.10
CA ASP A 45 -17.96 -3.60 18.18
C ASP A 45 -18.16 -2.15 17.72
N ARG A 46 -18.99 -1.94 16.68
CA ARG A 46 -19.35 -0.60 16.20
C ARG A 46 -20.16 0.20 17.21
N LEU A 47 -21.14 -0.42 17.86
CA LEU A 47 -21.97 0.26 18.88
C LEU A 47 -21.12 0.65 20.09
N ASP A 48 -20.22 -0.24 20.54
CA ASP A 48 -19.28 0.04 21.62
C ASP A 48 -18.33 1.19 21.24
N PHE A 49 -17.76 1.18 20.03
CA PHE A 49 -16.93 2.27 19.52
C PHE A 49 -17.67 3.61 19.47
N TYR A 50 -18.96 3.60 19.10
CA TYR A 50 -19.80 4.79 19.14
C TYR A 50 -20.06 5.26 20.58
N SER A 51 -20.20 4.32 21.53
CA SER A 51 -20.42 4.61 22.95
C SER A 51 -19.26 5.39 23.58
N ASP A 52 -18.03 5.10 23.20
CA ASP A 52 -16.85 5.88 23.60
C ASP A 52 -16.93 7.33 23.11
N GLY A 53 -17.30 7.54 21.84
CA GLY A 53 -17.48 8.87 21.27
C GLY A 53 -18.63 9.65 21.93
N LEU A 54 -19.70 8.95 22.28
CA LEU A 54 -20.81 9.51 23.06
C LEU A 54 -20.34 9.91 24.47
N ALA A 55 -19.56 9.06 25.15
CA ALA A 55 -19.01 9.38 26.46
C ALA A 55 -18.08 10.61 26.39
N ASP A 56 -17.21 10.70 25.38
CA ASP A 56 -16.37 11.88 25.15
C ASP A 56 -17.22 13.16 24.99
N TYR A 57 -18.30 13.10 24.21
CA TYR A 57 -19.26 14.21 24.08
C TYR A 57 -19.93 14.56 25.43
N LEU A 58 -20.40 13.58 26.19
CA LEU A 58 -21.10 13.79 27.45
C LEU A 58 -20.21 14.34 28.57
N MET A 59 -18.92 13.99 28.56
CA MET A 59 -17.92 14.60 29.46
C MET A 59 -17.86 16.12 29.28
N GLU A 60 -18.01 16.62 28.05
CA GLU A 60 -17.96 18.05 27.75
C GLU A 60 -19.31 18.77 28.00
N HIS A 61 -20.40 18.01 28.20
CA HIS A 61 -21.78 18.55 28.25
C HIS A 61 -22.48 18.30 29.60
N ASN A 62 -21.74 18.41 30.72
CA ASN A 62 -22.26 18.30 32.10
C ASN A 62 -22.88 16.94 32.47
N GLN A 63 -22.58 15.87 31.73
CA GLN A 63 -23.06 14.50 32.00
C GLN A 63 -21.90 13.55 32.36
N ALA A 64 -20.91 14.05 33.08
CA ALA A 64 -19.66 13.32 33.37
C ALA A 64 -19.88 11.96 34.05
N LYS A 65 -20.81 11.86 35.01
CA LYS A 65 -21.12 10.58 35.67
C LYS A 65 -21.68 9.54 34.70
N ALA A 66 -22.57 9.96 33.80
CA ALA A 66 -23.12 9.07 32.78
C ALA A 66 -22.03 8.66 31.78
N ALA A 67 -21.17 9.59 31.38
CA ALA A 67 -20.04 9.31 30.50
C ALA A 67 -19.06 8.28 31.10
N GLU A 68 -18.69 8.43 32.37
CA GLU A 68 -17.83 7.48 33.09
C GLU A 68 -18.48 6.10 33.19
N ALA A 69 -19.79 6.04 33.42
CA ALA A 69 -20.53 4.78 33.47
C ALA A 69 -20.66 4.12 32.09
N ILE A 70 -20.86 4.90 31.02
CA ILE A 70 -20.86 4.40 29.64
C ILE A 70 -19.51 3.75 29.29
N ARG A 71 -18.38 4.38 29.67
CA ARG A 71 -17.02 3.80 29.48
C ARG A 71 -16.78 2.49 30.23
N GLN A 72 -17.63 2.15 31.20
CA GLN A 72 -17.57 0.87 31.93
C GLN A 72 -18.48 -0.21 31.33
N ILE A 73 -19.30 0.13 30.33
CA ILE A 73 -20.03 -0.86 29.53
C ILE A 73 -19.02 -1.63 28.69
N ARG A 74 -19.17 -2.95 28.63
CA ARG A 74 -18.31 -3.84 27.86
C ARG A 74 -19.10 -4.44 26.69
N PRO A 75 -18.46 -4.83 25.58
CA PRO A 75 -19.12 -5.46 24.44
C PRO A 75 -20.01 -6.68 24.81
N GLU A 76 -19.61 -7.45 25.82
CA GLU A 76 -20.41 -8.59 26.31
C GLU A 76 -21.75 -8.16 26.90
N GLU A 77 -21.85 -6.96 27.48
CA GLU A 77 -23.10 -6.42 28.02
C GLU A 77 -24.12 -6.17 26.90
N TYR A 78 -23.68 -5.61 25.76
CA TYR A 78 -24.55 -5.46 24.59
C TYR A 78 -24.98 -6.80 24.01
N THR A 79 -24.08 -7.80 24.05
CA THR A 79 -24.39 -9.15 23.58
C THR A 79 -25.43 -9.83 24.48
N ALA A 80 -25.31 -9.68 25.80
CA ALA A 80 -26.24 -10.25 26.78
C ALA A 80 -27.69 -9.75 26.62
N LYS A 81 -27.87 -8.56 26.04
CA LYS A 81 -29.20 -7.99 25.73
C LYS A 81 -29.90 -8.65 24.56
N ASN A 82 -29.20 -9.43 23.74
CA ASN A 82 -29.74 -10.07 22.55
C ASN A 82 -30.43 -9.07 21.60
N PHE A 83 -29.89 -7.85 21.45
CA PHE A 83 -30.39 -6.88 20.48
C PHE A 83 -30.37 -7.47 19.07
N SER A 84 -31.40 -7.20 18.27
CA SER A 84 -31.45 -7.73 16.90
C SER A 84 -30.35 -7.09 16.03
N THR A 85 -29.84 -7.85 15.05
CA THR A 85 -28.89 -7.29 14.06
C THR A 85 -29.49 -6.10 13.30
N GLN A 86 -30.81 -6.05 13.14
CA GLN A 86 -31.49 -4.92 12.52
C GLN A 86 -31.39 -3.66 13.39
N ASP A 87 -31.58 -3.78 14.71
CA ASP A 87 -31.46 -2.65 15.64
C ASP A 87 -30.02 -2.16 15.77
N LEU A 88 -29.05 -3.08 15.85
CA LEU A 88 -27.62 -2.74 15.91
C LEU A 88 -27.12 -2.04 14.62
N ASN A 89 -27.80 -2.28 13.48
CA ASN A 89 -27.52 -1.60 12.21
C ASN A 89 -28.36 -0.33 11.99
N ASN A 90 -29.25 0.03 12.92
CA ASN A 90 -30.02 1.26 12.86
C ASN A 90 -29.37 2.35 13.71
N THR A 91 -28.69 3.29 13.04
CA THR A 91 -27.94 4.37 13.69
C THR A 91 -28.80 5.28 14.57
N GLU A 92 -30.10 5.37 14.31
CA GLU A 92 -31.03 6.18 15.11
C GLU A 92 -31.36 5.52 16.45
N LYS A 93 -31.17 4.20 16.58
CA LYS A 93 -31.42 3.46 17.82
C LYS A 93 -30.21 3.40 18.74
N TRP A 94 -29.01 3.78 18.31
CA TRP A 94 -27.79 3.55 19.09
C TRP A 94 -27.82 4.18 20.48
N ASN A 95 -28.27 5.44 20.60
CA ASN A 95 -28.43 6.09 21.91
C ASN A 95 -29.43 5.32 22.80
N GLU A 96 -30.54 4.85 22.24
CA GLU A 96 -31.54 4.05 22.96
C GLU A 96 -30.96 2.72 23.46
N LEU A 97 -30.23 1.99 22.62
CA LEU A 97 -29.58 0.73 22.99
C LEU A 97 -28.54 0.92 24.11
N ILE A 98 -27.78 2.01 24.06
CA ILE A 98 -26.81 2.38 25.10
C ILE A 98 -27.53 2.72 26.39
N LEU A 99 -28.61 3.51 26.34
CA LEU A 99 -29.40 3.86 27.53
C LEU A 99 -29.97 2.61 28.22
N ILE A 100 -30.58 1.70 27.45
CA ILE A 100 -31.12 0.42 27.96
C ILE A 100 -30.03 -0.39 28.66
N THR A 101 -28.81 -0.38 28.11
CA THR A 101 -27.67 -1.11 28.68
C THR A 101 -27.16 -0.42 29.96
N LEU A 102 -27.02 0.90 29.92
CA LEU A 102 -26.59 1.74 31.04
C LEU A 102 -27.53 1.60 32.24
N GLN A 103 -28.85 1.74 32.03
CA GLN A 103 -29.86 1.72 33.10
C GLN A 103 -29.96 0.37 33.81
N GLU A 104 -29.76 -0.74 33.09
CA GLU A 104 -29.79 -2.07 33.69
C GLU A 104 -28.52 -2.34 34.51
N LYS A 105 -27.36 -1.94 33.98
CA LYS A 105 -26.07 -2.17 34.64
C LYS A 105 -25.87 -1.28 35.86
N PHE A 106 -26.37 -0.04 35.79
CA PHE A 106 -26.18 1.00 36.79
C PHE A 106 -27.54 1.60 37.18
N PRO A 107 -28.18 1.03 38.22
CA PRO A 107 -29.53 1.41 38.63
C PRO A 107 -29.71 2.90 38.98
N GLU A 108 -28.64 3.59 39.36
CA GLU A 108 -28.63 5.03 39.63
C GLU A 108 -29.01 5.89 38.42
N PHE A 109 -28.87 5.36 37.19
CA PHE A 109 -29.21 6.04 35.95
C PHE A 109 -30.61 5.71 35.42
N LYS A 110 -31.44 4.96 36.18
CA LYS A 110 -32.81 4.57 35.77
C LYS A 110 -33.70 5.75 35.34
N ASN A 111 -33.43 6.95 35.86
CA ASN A 111 -34.18 8.17 35.52
C ASN A 111 -33.60 8.96 34.35
N LEU A 112 -32.43 8.59 33.81
CA LEU A 112 -31.92 9.20 32.58
C LEU A 112 -32.85 8.90 31.41
N THR A 113 -33.08 9.90 30.58
CA THR A 113 -33.89 9.79 29.37
C THR A 113 -33.01 9.86 28.12
N LEU A 114 -33.58 9.53 26.96
CA LEU A 114 -32.84 9.62 25.69
C LEU A 114 -32.31 11.03 25.42
N LYS A 115 -33.06 12.07 25.83
CA LYS A 115 -32.66 13.47 25.68
C LYS A 115 -31.39 13.83 26.47
N ASP A 116 -31.16 13.15 27.59
CA ASP A 116 -30.01 13.42 28.46
C ASP A 116 -28.69 12.90 27.87
N ILE A 117 -28.77 11.93 26.95
CA ILE A 117 -27.61 11.32 26.30
C ILE A 117 -27.61 11.49 24.77
N GLU A 118 -28.41 12.42 24.26
CA GLU A 118 -28.61 12.55 22.82
C GLU A 118 -27.38 13.15 22.12
N TRP A 119 -26.79 12.39 21.20
CA TRP A 119 -25.70 12.85 20.33
C TRP A 119 -26.03 12.60 18.85
N ASN A 120 -26.38 13.64 18.12
CA ASN A 120 -26.87 13.57 16.72
C ASN A 120 -25.76 13.86 15.69
N TYR A 121 -24.57 13.28 15.89
CA TYR A 121 -23.47 13.49 14.97
C TYR A 121 -23.53 12.54 13.75
N ASN A 122 -24.40 12.88 12.80
CA ASN A 122 -24.73 12.05 11.63
C ASN A 122 -23.52 11.68 10.75
N PHE A 123 -22.54 12.59 10.61
CA PHE A 123 -21.33 12.31 9.86
C PHE A 123 -20.53 11.16 10.47
N PHE A 124 -20.38 11.14 11.79
CA PHE A 124 -19.66 10.08 12.49
C PHE A 124 -20.41 8.75 12.42
N ARG A 125 -21.73 8.75 12.64
CA ARG A 125 -22.59 7.56 12.46
C ARG A 125 -22.44 6.95 11.06
N LYS A 126 -22.52 7.78 10.01
CA LYS A 126 -22.33 7.35 8.62
C LYS A 126 -20.94 6.75 8.39
N LYS A 127 -19.88 7.39 8.92
CA LYS A 127 -18.51 6.88 8.82
C LYS A 127 -18.31 5.55 9.51
N LEU A 128 -18.97 5.32 10.65
CA LEU A 128 -18.94 4.03 11.34
C LEU A 128 -19.66 2.93 10.55
N MET A 129 -20.74 3.25 9.82
CA MET A 129 -21.44 2.29 8.94
C MET A 129 -20.65 1.92 7.67
N GLU A 130 -19.75 2.80 7.22
CA GLU A 130 -18.82 2.48 6.11
C GLU A 130 -17.77 1.43 6.52
N GLY A 131 -17.43 1.36 7.82
CA GLY A 131 -16.60 0.33 8.44
C GLY A 131 -17.41 -0.70 9.23
N PHE A 132 -16.72 -1.59 9.96
CA PHE A 132 -17.32 -2.63 10.79
C PHE A 132 -18.39 -3.45 10.05
N LYS A 133 -18.04 -3.95 8.86
CA LYS A 133 -18.93 -4.78 8.04
C LYS A 133 -18.13 -5.83 7.27
N ALA A 134 -18.79 -6.93 6.92
CA ALA A 134 -18.25 -7.94 6.03
C ALA A 134 -18.99 -7.84 4.68
N ASP A 135 -18.27 -7.45 3.63
CA ASP A 135 -18.80 -7.39 2.26
C ASP A 135 -18.48 -8.70 1.54
N GLU A 136 -19.49 -9.35 0.96
CA GLU A 136 -19.30 -10.53 0.12
C GLU A 136 -18.47 -10.18 -1.12
N ILE A 137 -17.47 -11.00 -1.43
CA ILE A 137 -16.61 -10.78 -2.59
C ILE A 137 -16.27 -12.10 -3.27
N THR A 138 -16.20 -12.06 -4.60
CA THR A 138 -15.59 -13.14 -5.38
C THR A 138 -14.28 -12.61 -5.97
N LEU A 139 -13.15 -13.10 -5.45
CA LEU A 139 -11.86 -12.78 -6.05
C LEU A 139 -11.70 -13.58 -7.35
N LYS A 140 -11.27 -12.90 -8.42
CA LYS A 140 -10.87 -13.59 -9.66
C LYS A 140 -9.70 -14.52 -9.31
N LYS A 141 -9.83 -15.82 -9.61
CA LYS A 141 -8.72 -16.77 -9.54
C LYS A 141 -7.60 -16.27 -10.46
N GLU A 142 -6.41 -16.08 -9.92
CA GLU A 142 -5.23 -15.85 -10.75
C GLU A 142 -4.72 -17.20 -11.28
N ALA A 143 -4.53 -17.30 -12.59
CA ALA A 143 -3.84 -18.43 -13.20
C ALA A 143 -2.39 -18.40 -12.72
N SER A 144 -1.96 -19.40 -11.95
CA SER A 144 -0.63 -19.40 -11.38
C SER A 144 0.38 -19.95 -12.40
N VAL A 145 1.58 -19.35 -12.47
CA VAL A 145 2.74 -19.93 -13.19
C VAL A 145 3.15 -21.29 -12.57
N SER A 146 2.67 -21.58 -11.37
CA SER A 146 2.98 -22.74 -10.55
C SER A 146 1.99 -23.90 -10.64
N ASP A 147 1.05 -23.91 -11.58
CA ASP A 147 0.20 -25.09 -11.83
C ASP A 147 1.07 -26.32 -12.20
N VAL A 148 2.34 -26.08 -12.59
CA VAL A 148 3.35 -27.11 -12.91
C VAL A 148 4.08 -27.64 -11.67
N ASN A 149 4.00 -26.96 -10.52
CA ASN A 149 4.69 -27.30 -9.27
C ASN A 149 3.78 -27.09 -8.04
N ALA A 150 2.53 -27.52 -8.09
CA ALA A 150 1.61 -27.49 -6.95
C ALA A 150 2.15 -28.38 -5.80
N HIS A 151 2.90 -27.77 -4.89
CA HIS A 151 3.27 -28.37 -3.61
C HIS A 151 2.49 -27.65 -2.51
N GLU A 152 2.27 -28.34 -1.40
CA GLU A 152 1.71 -27.75 -0.19
C GLU A 152 2.49 -26.49 0.21
N ILE A 153 1.79 -25.37 0.39
CA ILE A 153 2.41 -24.09 0.72
C ILE A 153 2.73 -24.12 2.22
N LYS A 154 4.01 -24.24 2.55
CA LYS A 154 4.46 -24.22 3.93
C LYS A 154 4.19 -22.87 4.57
N TYR A 155 3.67 -22.90 5.79
CA TYR A 155 3.56 -21.73 6.66
C TYR A 155 4.37 -21.94 7.96
N ALA A 156 4.77 -20.84 8.58
CA ALA A 156 5.41 -20.85 9.88
C ALA A 156 4.35 -20.65 10.97
N LYS A 157 4.38 -21.48 12.00
CA LYS A 157 3.59 -21.27 13.22
C LYS A 157 4.23 -20.16 14.04
N ARG A 158 3.42 -19.30 14.65
CA ARG A 158 3.91 -18.29 15.60
C ARG A 158 3.21 -18.42 16.93
N SER A 159 4.01 -18.40 18.00
CA SER A 159 3.50 -18.29 19.37
C SER A 159 2.89 -16.92 19.61
N ILE A 160 1.81 -16.90 20.36
CA ILE A 160 1.17 -15.67 20.81
C ILE A 160 1.88 -15.20 22.08
N PRO A 161 2.46 -13.98 22.10
CA PRO A 161 3.23 -13.51 23.24
C PRO A 161 2.31 -13.34 24.46
N ASN A 162 2.84 -13.64 25.65
CA ASN A 162 2.10 -13.47 26.90
C ASN A 162 2.12 -11.99 27.33
N VAL A 163 1.24 -11.19 26.75
CA VAL A 163 1.06 -9.78 27.09
C VAL A 163 -0.22 -9.63 27.92
N ASP A 164 -0.13 -9.01 29.10
CA ASP A 164 -1.31 -8.61 29.87
C ASP A 164 -1.82 -7.27 29.35
N GLY A 165 -3.00 -7.26 28.74
CA GLY A 165 -3.63 -6.03 28.22
C GLY A 165 -3.77 -4.93 29.27
N LYS A 166 -3.95 -5.27 30.56
CA LYS A 166 -4.04 -4.30 31.66
C LYS A 166 -2.70 -3.63 32.00
N ALA A 167 -1.59 -4.21 31.56
CA ALA A 167 -0.27 -3.66 31.77
C ALA A 167 0.13 -2.68 30.67
N ILE A 168 -0.58 -2.67 29.53
CA ILE A 168 -0.31 -1.77 28.39
C ILE A 168 -0.79 -0.36 28.74
N LEU A 169 0.02 0.66 28.41
CA LEU A 169 -0.31 2.06 28.70
C LEU A 169 -1.28 2.68 27.69
N LEU A 170 -1.31 2.17 26.46
CA LEU A 170 -2.31 2.48 25.44
C LEU A 170 -3.68 1.89 25.82
N ASP A 171 -4.76 2.63 25.56
CA ASP A 171 -6.11 2.09 25.48
C ASP A 171 -6.22 1.16 24.26
N SER A 172 -5.86 -0.10 24.52
CA SER A 172 -5.62 -1.11 23.50
C SER A 172 -6.91 -1.59 22.85
N GLU A 173 -8.03 -1.63 23.56
CA GLU A 173 -9.30 -2.08 23.00
C GLU A 173 -9.85 -1.07 21.98
N ARG A 174 -9.88 0.22 22.33
CA ARG A 174 -10.31 1.29 21.41
C ARG A 174 -9.40 1.37 20.20
N TYR A 175 -8.08 1.24 20.41
CA TYR A 175 -7.10 1.21 19.32
C TYR A 175 -7.36 0.05 18.35
N ILE A 176 -7.54 -1.17 18.85
CA ILE A 176 -7.78 -2.34 18.00
C ILE A 176 -9.13 -2.20 17.28
N SER A 177 -10.19 -1.79 17.97
CA SER A 177 -11.50 -1.57 17.35
C SER A 177 -11.40 -0.62 16.15
N GLU A 178 -10.64 0.47 16.28
CA GLU A 178 -10.41 1.42 15.19
C GLU A 178 -9.56 0.84 14.03
N LYS A 179 -8.42 0.21 14.34
CA LYS A 179 -7.42 -0.19 13.34
C LYS A 179 -7.76 -1.49 12.62
N THR A 180 -8.27 -2.48 13.35
CA THR A 180 -8.42 -3.86 12.88
C THR A 180 -9.80 -4.47 13.13
N THR A 181 -10.67 -3.85 13.94
CA THR A 181 -11.89 -4.42 14.57
C THR A 181 -11.61 -5.55 15.55
N ARG A 182 -12.29 -5.55 16.70
CA ARG A 182 -12.21 -6.62 17.70
C ARG A 182 -13.02 -7.84 17.28
N ALA A 183 -14.08 -7.65 16.48
CA ALA A 183 -15.06 -8.68 16.13
C ALA A 183 -14.47 -9.92 15.46
N LEU A 184 -13.49 -9.76 14.55
CA LEU A 184 -12.87 -10.91 13.87
C LEU A 184 -12.09 -11.79 14.85
N PHE A 185 -11.45 -11.15 15.84
CA PHE A 185 -10.66 -11.85 16.86
C PHE A 185 -11.57 -12.53 17.88
N TRP A 186 -12.68 -11.88 18.25
CA TRP A 186 -13.72 -12.50 19.07
C TRP A 186 -14.32 -13.72 18.39
N ASP A 187 -14.71 -13.62 17.12
CA ASP A 187 -15.26 -14.77 16.40
C ASP A 187 -14.22 -15.90 16.27
N ALA A 188 -12.97 -15.57 15.94
CA ALA A 188 -11.90 -16.54 15.85
C ALA A 188 -11.66 -17.27 17.18
N ALA A 189 -11.66 -16.55 18.30
CA ALA A 189 -11.52 -17.13 19.64
C ALA A 189 -12.73 -18.01 20.01
N LEU A 190 -13.95 -17.58 19.69
CA LEU A 190 -15.19 -18.32 19.98
C LEU A 190 -15.36 -19.58 19.13
N THR A 191 -14.85 -19.57 17.89
CA THR A 191 -15.08 -20.66 16.92
C THR A 191 -13.84 -21.50 16.64
N GLY A 192 -12.67 -21.09 17.12
CA GLY A 192 -11.40 -21.76 16.86
C GLY A 192 -10.89 -21.59 15.43
N LYS A 193 -11.39 -20.59 14.67
CA LYS A 193 -10.87 -20.25 13.34
C LYS A 193 -9.43 -19.76 13.44
N ALA A 194 -8.56 -20.27 12.58
CA ALA A 194 -7.17 -19.80 12.53
C ALA A 194 -7.07 -18.37 11.98
N ILE A 195 -5.99 -17.68 12.35
CA ILE A 195 -5.60 -16.37 11.82
C ILE A 195 -4.35 -16.56 10.96
N GLU A 196 -4.44 -16.10 9.73
CA GLU A 196 -3.42 -16.26 8.71
C GLU A 196 -2.83 -14.90 8.34
N PHE A 197 -1.51 -14.76 8.42
CA PHE A 197 -0.78 -13.57 7.97
C PHE A 197 -0.08 -13.86 6.66
N HIS A 198 -0.47 -13.16 5.60
CA HIS A 198 0.10 -13.32 4.27
C HIS A 198 1.06 -12.18 3.98
N LEU A 199 2.37 -12.48 4.08
CA LEU A 199 3.42 -11.53 3.75
C LEU A 199 3.54 -11.39 2.23
N GLY A 200 3.70 -10.14 1.78
CA GLY A 200 3.78 -9.76 0.37
C GLY A 200 2.57 -8.98 -0.13
N THR A 201 2.31 -9.08 -1.43
CA THR A 201 1.25 -8.36 -2.14
C THR A 201 -0.09 -9.09 -2.06
N GLU A 202 -1.18 -8.40 -2.41
CA GLU A 202 -2.51 -9.04 -2.53
C GLU A 202 -2.54 -10.11 -3.64
N ARG A 203 -1.70 -9.96 -4.68
CA ARG A 203 -1.48 -10.96 -5.73
C ARG A 203 -0.89 -12.24 -5.17
N ASP A 204 0.13 -12.14 -4.30
CA ASP A 204 0.72 -13.30 -3.64
C ASP A 204 -0.33 -14.06 -2.80
N PHE A 205 -1.23 -13.34 -2.13
CA PHE A 205 -2.37 -13.95 -1.43
C PHE A 205 -3.34 -14.66 -2.39
N ARG A 206 -3.80 -13.99 -3.46
CA ARG A 206 -4.74 -14.57 -4.43
C ARG A 206 -4.17 -15.81 -5.12
N GLN A 207 -2.88 -15.80 -5.45
CA GLN A 207 -2.21 -16.96 -6.04
C GLN A 207 -2.22 -18.15 -5.07
N ARG A 208 -1.93 -17.93 -3.78
CA ARG A 208 -1.99 -18.99 -2.77
C ARG A 208 -3.39 -19.56 -2.60
N ILE A 209 -4.40 -18.68 -2.45
CA ILE A 209 -5.80 -19.09 -2.35
C ILE A 209 -6.23 -19.93 -3.57
N SER A 210 -5.81 -19.53 -4.77
CA SER A 210 -6.07 -20.26 -6.02
C SER A 210 -5.38 -21.63 -6.04
N GLN A 211 -4.10 -21.71 -5.65
CA GLN A 211 -3.30 -22.95 -5.63
C GLN A 211 -3.81 -23.98 -4.62
N GLU A 212 -4.40 -23.51 -3.51
CA GLU A 212 -4.95 -24.38 -2.47
C GLU A 212 -6.43 -24.71 -2.68
N ASP A 213 -7.03 -24.24 -3.79
CA ASP A 213 -8.47 -24.33 -4.08
C ASP A 213 -9.35 -23.80 -2.95
N ARG A 214 -8.88 -22.75 -2.25
CA ARG A 214 -9.62 -22.08 -1.18
C ARG A 214 -10.51 -20.98 -1.75
N GLU A 215 -11.52 -20.62 -0.97
CA GLU A 215 -12.53 -19.62 -1.36
C GLU A 215 -12.49 -18.42 -0.41
N VAL A 216 -12.52 -17.22 -0.97
CA VAL A 216 -12.74 -16.01 -0.16
C VAL A 216 -14.24 -15.76 -0.07
N VAL A 217 -14.77 -15.75 1.16
CA VAL A 217 -16.20 -15.61 1.44
C VAL A 217 -16.59 -14.13 1.53
N ALA A 218 -15.81 -13.34 2.27
CA ALA A 218 -16.05 -11.91 2.47
C ALA A 218 -14.78 -11.13 2.80
N GLU A 219 -14.79 -9.82 2.53
CA GLU A 219 -13.82 -8.85 3.01
C GLU A 219 -14.36 -8.14 4.25
N VAL A 220 -13.59 -8.16 5.34
CA VAL A 220 -13.91 -7.44 6.58
C VAL A 220 -13.37 -6.01 6.48
N LYS A 221 -14.27 -5.04 6.46
CA LYS A 221 -13.97 -3.60 6.39
C LYS A 221 -13.81 -3.03 7.80
N THR A 222 -12.69 -2.36 8.05
CA THR A 222 -12.47 -1.61 9.29
C THR A 222 -12.67 -0.12 9.08
N ARG A 223 -12.76 0.62 10.19
CA ARG A 223 -12.79 2.08 10.16
C ARG A 223 -11.51 2.66 9.53
N ALA A 224 -10.35 2.12 9.89
CA ALA A 224 -9.07 2.48 9.29
C ALA A 224 -8.77 1.66 8.01
N ALA A 225 -9.44 2.00 6.90
CA ALA A 225 -9.36 1.27 5.62
C ALA A 225 -7.94 1.15 5.01
N ASN A 226 -6.95 1.90 5.53
CA ASN A 226 -5.60 1.95 4.98
C ASN A 226 -4.61 0.97 5.66
N TYR A 227 -5.02 0.22 6.70
CA TYR A 227 -4.10 -0.56 7.53
C TYR A 227 -3.75 -1.94 6.95
N ASN A 228 -4.73 -2.84 6.88
CA ASN A 228 -4.59 -4.18 6.31
C ASN A 228 -5.91 -4.55 5.63
N LYS A 229 -5.86 -5.45 4.65
CA LYS A 229 -7.07 -6.11 4.16
C LYS A 229 -7.27 -7.42 4.89
N MET A 230 -8.48 -7.65 5.36
CA MET A 230 -8.88 -8.82 6.13
C MET A 230 -9.97 -9.56 5.39
N TYR A 231 -9.87 -10.89 5.34
CA TYR A 231 -10.78 -11.75 4.61
C TYR A 231 -11.24 -12.90 5.48
N LEU A 232 -12.50 -13.32 5.33
CA LEU A 232 -12.96 -14.63 5.75
C LEU A 232 -12.72 -15.62 4.59
N VAL A 233 -11.99 -16.69 4.86
CA VAL A 233 -11.59 -17.70 3.88
C VAL A 233 -12.13 -19.06 4.29
N PHE A 234 -12.55 -19.85 3.30
CA PHE A 234 -13.03 -21.21 3.45
C PHE A 234 -12.11 -22.19 2.70
N ASP A 235 -11.70 -23.27 3.35
CA ASP A 235 -11.03 -24.39 2.67
C ASP A 235 -12.05 -25.52 2.41
N PRO A 236 -12.43 -25.77 1.14
CA PRO A 236 -13.42 -26.78 0.83
C PRO A 236 -12.95 -28.22 1.08
N ARG A 237 -11.64 -28.46 1.26
CA ARG A 237 -11.05 -29.78 1.52
C ARG A 237 -11.14 -30.13 3.00
N THR A 238 -10.83 -29.19 3.88
CA THR A 238 -10.89 -29.40 5.34
C THR A 238 -12.22 -28.98 5.95
N LYS A 239 -13.05 -28.24 5.21
CA LYS A 239 -14.29 -27.59 5.69
C LYS A 239 -14.02 -26.59 6.83
N GLU A 240 -12.82 -26.04 6.90
CA GLU A 240 -12.45 -25.06 7.92
C GLU A 240 -12.54 -23.62 7.40
N TYR A 241 -12.90 -22.71 8.30
CA TYR A 241 -12.83 -21.27 8.08
C TYR A 241 -11.60 -20.68 8.77
N SER A 242 -11.02 -19.64 8.16
CA SER A 242 -9.93 -18.87 8.75
C SER A 242 -10.06 -17.39 8.38
N TYR A 243 -9.40 -16.53 9.14
CA TYR A 243 -9.24 -15.12 8.77
C TYR A 243 -7.86 -14.91 8.16
N ALA A 244 -7.82 -14.34 6.95
CA ALA A 244 -6.58 -14.00 6.27
C ALA A 244 -6.35 -12.50 6.28
N MET A 245 -5.19 -12.06 6.77
CA MET A 245 -4.72 -10.69 6.76
C MET A 245 -3.61 -10.52 5.73
N THR A 246 -3.73 -9.50 4.89
CA THR A 246 -2.81 -9.22 3.79
C THR A 246 -2.26 -7.79 3.86
N ARG A 247 -1.37 -7.42 2.92
CA ARG A 247 -0.63 -6.15 2.92
C ARG A 247 0.28 -6.01 4.14
N ILE A 248 1.06 -7.07 4.38
CA ILE A 248 2.05 -7.14 5.45
C ILE A 248 3.40 -7.31 4.79
N SER A 249 4.36 -6.42 5.06
CA SER A 249 5.68 -6.50 4.43
C SER A 249 6.80 -6.79 5.44
N GLY A 250 6.61 -6.47 6.73
CA GLY A 250 7.60 -6.64 7.80
C GLY A 250 7.18 -7.60 8.92
N ASP A 251 8.16 -8.06 9.71
CA ASP A 251 7.95 -8.95 10.86
C ASP A 251 7.41 -8.18 12.07
N ASP A 252 7.75 -6.91 12.25
CA ASP A 252 7.22 -6.10 13.36
C ASP A 252 5.73 -5.87 13.21
N ARG A 253 5.25 -5.77 11.96
CA ARG A 253 3.81 -5.71 11.66
C ARG A 253 3.11 -7.02 12.02
N VAL A 254 3.74 -8.17 11.77
CA VAL A 254 3.22 -9.48 12.19
C VAL A 254 3.16 -9.56 13.71
N LYS A 255 4.23 -9.19 14.42
CA LYS A 255 4.26 -9.16 15.89
C LYS A 255 3.16 -8.27 16.46
N HIS A 256 2.98 -7.08 15.89
CA HIS A 256 1.93 -6.15 16.28
C HIS A 256 0.53 -6.78 16.17
N LEU A 257 0.21 -7.41 15.03
CA LEU A 257 -1.09 -8.06 14.82
C LEU A 257 -1.29 -9.29 15.72
N ILE A 258 -0.24 -10.06 15.97
CA ILE A 258 -0.29 -11.21 16.89
C ILE A 258 -0.56 -10.74 18.33
N ALA A 259 0.04 -9.64 18.77
CA ALA A 259 -0.18 -9.11 20.12
C ALA A 259 -1.67 -8.74 20.37
N GLN A 260 -2.39 -8.27 19.33
CA GLN A 260 -3.82 -7.97 19.43
C GLN A 260 -4.65 -9.19 19.85
N LEU A 261 -4.30 -10.39 19.37
CA LEU A 261 -5.00 -11.64 19.70
C LEU A 261 -5.02 -11.96 21.19
N ARG A 262 -4.00 -11.53 21.93
CA ARG A 262 -3.90 -11.81 23.36
C ARG A 262 -4.60 -10.76 24.21
N ILE A 263 -4.53 -9.51 23.77
CA ILE A 263 -5.15 -8.36 24.43
C ILE A 263 -6.66 -8.54 24.48
N LEU A 264 -7.24 -8.96 23.36
CA LEU A 264 -8.67 -9.12 23.21
C LEU A 264 -9.14 -10.42 23.85
N LYS A 265 -9.65 -10.32 25.07
CA LYS A 265 -10.37 -11.41 25.72
C LYS A 265 -11.86 -11.18 25.49
N TYR A 266 -12.55 -12.17 24.92
CA TYR A 266 -14.00 -12.21 24.87
C TYR A 266 -14.46 -13.38 25.75
N GLU A 267 -15.37 -13.11 26.69
CA GLU A 267 -15.83 -14.11 27.69
C GLU A 267 -14.71 -14.78 28.50
N SER A 268 -13.54 -14.13 28.67
CA SER A 268 -12.36 -14.72 29.33
C SER A 268 -11.82 -16.02 28.71
N LYS A 269 -12.28 -16.44 27.53
CA LYS A 269 -11.82 -17.64 26.83
C LYS A 269 -10.59 -17.33 25.99
N VAL A 270 -9.46 -18.00 26.25
CA VAL A 270 -8.31 -18.04 25.33
C VAL A 270 -7.61 -19.40 25.35
N PRO A 271 -8.24 -20.52 24.95
CA PRO A 271 -7.49 -21.72 24.55
C PRO A 271 -7.16 -21.60 23.07
N LEU A 272 -6.03 -20.99 22.74
CA LEU A 272 -5.55 -20.89 21.37
C LEU A 272 -4.73 -22.15 21.07
N LYS A 273 -5.16 -22.92 20.06
CA LYS A 273 -4.44 -24.13 19.59
C LYS A 273 -3.03 -23.74 19.14
N ASP A 274 -2.09 -24.70 19.17
CA ASP A 274 -0.69 -24.48 18.73
C ASP A 274 -0.56 -23.98 17.28
N ASP A 275 -1.58 -24.21 16.45
CA ASP A 275 -1.64 -23.80 15.05
C ASP A 275 -2.60 -22.63 14.76
N PHE A 276 -2.99 -21.90 15.80
CA PHE A 276 -3.97 -20.81 15.67
C PHE A 276 -3.46 -19.66 14.80
N VAL A 277 -2.14 -19.40 14.83
CA VAL A 277 -1.50 -18.36 14.01
C VAL A 277 -0.60 -18.98 12.95
N ARG A 278 -0.94 -18.72 11.69
CA ARG A 278 -0.22 -19.21 10.51
C ARG A 278 0.39 -18.05 9.74
N VAL A 279 1.69 -18.07 9.50
CA VAL A 279 2.39 -17.03 8.75
C VAL A 279 2.88 -17.59 7.42
N TYR A 280 2.33 -17.07 6.33
CA TYR A 280 2.69 -17.45 4.97
C TYR A 280 3.63 -16.42 4.36
N GLY A 281 4.81 -16.88 3.94
CA GLY A 281 5.88 -16.04 3.38
C GLY A 281 7.01 -15.75 4.37
N ASN A 282 7.98 -14.94 3.95
CA ASN A 282 9.18 -14.64 4.74
C ASN A 282 9.51 -13.14 4.62
N ALA A 283 9.49 -12.41 5.75
CA ALA A 283 9.73 -10.97 5.79
C ALA A 283 11.10 -10.58 5.22
N ASN A 284 12.16 -11.34 5.53
CA ASN A 284 13.49 -11.08 4.97
C ASN A 284 13.52 -11.23 3.45
N GLN A 285 12.78 -12.20 2.90
CA GLN A 285 12.67 -12.35 1.45
C GLN A 285 11.88 -11.20 0.84
N VAL A 286 10.74 -10.82 1.44
CA VAL A 286 9.94 -9.67 1.01
C VAL A 286 10.77 -8.38 1.02
N HIS A 287 11.54 -8.14 2.08
CA HIS A 287 12.45 -7.01 2.19
C HIS A 287 13.52 -7.03 1.10
N ARG A 288 14.16 -8.17 0.82
CA ARG A 288 15.15 -8.27 -0.27
C ARG A 288 14.53 -7.96 -1.62
N ASP A 289 13.36 -8.52 -1.90
CA ASP A 289 12.67 -8.31 -3.17
C ASP A 289 12.20 -6.85 -3.33
N GLN A 290 11.77 -6.22 -2.24
CA GLN A 290 11.41 -4.81 -2.21
C GLN A 290 12.63 -3.89 -2.35
N GLU A 291 13.73 -4.18 -1.66
CA GLU A 291 15.00 -3.46 -1.79
C GLU A 291 15.49 -3.49 -3.24
N ALA A 292 15.47 -4.65 -3.89
CA ALA A 292 15.90 -4.80 -5.29
C ALA A 292 15.04 -3.94 -6.23
N ARG A 293 13.71 -4.01 -6.10
CA ARG A 293 12.78 -3.20 -6.91
C ARG A 293 12.97 -1.70 -6.70
N LEU A 294 13.10 -1.26 -5.45
CA LEU A 294 13.30 0.15 -5.11
C LEU A 294 14.65 0.66 -5.61
N LEU A 295 15.70 -0.16 -5.49
CA LEU A 295 17.02 0.20 -5.98
C LEU A 295 17.02 0.37 -7.50
N GLU A 296 16.38 -0.54 -8.23
CA GLU A 296 16.21 -0.43 -9.67
C GLU A 296 15.44 0.85 -10.03
N MET A 297 14.29 1.08 -9.41
CA MET A 297 13.50 2.28 -9.59
C MET A 297 14.32 3.56 -9.33
N PHE A 298 15.01 3.64 -8.19
CA PHE A 298 15.81 4.81 -7.82
C PHE A 298 17.05 5.03 -8.70
N LYS A 299 17.57 3.98 -9.35
CA LYS A 299 18.63 4.10 -10.36
C LYS A 299 18.10 4.60 -11.71
N THR A 300 16.84 4.31 -12.03
CA THR A 300 16.21 4.78 -13.28
C THR A 300 15.68 6.21 -13.20
N LEU A 301 15.23 6.63 -12.01
CA LEU A 301 14.75 7.98 -11.79
C LEU A 301 15.92 8.95 -11.60
N PRO A 302 15.80 10.22 -12.02
CA PRO A 302 16.75 11.24 -11.63
C PRO A 302 16.90 11.27 -10.10
N LYS A 303 18.15 11.39 -9.64
CA LYS A 303 18.47 11.46 -8.21
C LYS A 303 17.75 12.66 -7.59
N ALA A 304 17.03 12.43 -6.49
CA ALA A 304 16.38 13.51 -5.76
C ALA A 304 17.40 14.32 -4.96
N ASP A 305 17.24 15.65 -4.94
CA ASP A 305 18.03 16.56 -4.11
C ASP A 305 17.72 16.38 -2.62
N VAL A 306 16.46 16.09 -2.31
CA VAL A 306 15.97 15.80 -0.95
C VAL A 306 14.98 14.66 -1.01
N VAL A 307 15.13 13.70 -0.11
CA VAL A 307 14.13 12.66 0.15
C VAL A 307 13.45 12.97 1.48
N VAL A 308 12.12 13.07 1.48
CA VAL A 308 11.33 13.20 2.70
C VAL A 308 10.53 11.91 2.90
N ILE A 309 10.79 11.22 3.99
CA ILE A 309 10.08 10.02 4.41
C ILE A 309 9.04 10.43 5.44
N GLY A 310 7.80 10.07 5.18
CA GLY A 310 6.64 10.29 6.01
C GLY A 310 5.77 11.48 5.60
N GLN A 311 4.52 11.47 6.07
CA GLN A 311 3.51 12.53 5.86
C GLN A 311 3.24 12.92 4.39
N LYS A 312 3.49 12.02 3.43
CA LYS A 312 3.33 12.24 1.97
C LYS A 312 2.02 12.96 1.59
N SER A 313 0.88 12.51 2.11
CA SER A 313 -0.43 13.10 1.77
C SER A 313 -0.56 14.56 2.21
N ALA A 314 0.01 14.92 3.37
CA ALA A 314 0.02 16.31 3.82
C ALA A 314 0.91 17.17 2.92
N ILE A 315 2.09 16.66 2.55
CA ILE A 315 3.02 17.36 1.67
C ILE A 315 2.42 17.58 0.28
N ALA A 316 1.85 16.53 -0.32
CA ALA A 316 1.20 16.60 -1.63
C ALA A 316 0.07 17.65 -1.65
N ASN A 317 -0.76 17.68 -0.59
CA ASN A 317 -1.82 18.68 -0.47
C ASN A 317 -1.27 20.11 -0.44
N VAL A 318 -0.19 20.36 0.30
CA VAL A 318 0.44 21.69 0.35
C VAL A 318 1.00 22.06 -1.02
N ILE A 319 1.70 21.15 -1.68
CA ILE A 319 2.27 21.39 -3.01
C ILE A 319 1.18 21.76 -4.02
N THR A 320 0.08 20.99 -4.06
CA THR A 320 -1.07 21.30 -4.91
C THR A 320 -1.64 22.70 -4.60
N MET A 321 -1.82 23.04 -3.33
CA MET A 321 -2.32 24.36 -2.94
C MET A 321 -1.36 25.48 -3.33
N ALA A 322 -0.05 25.29 -3.12
CA ALA A 322 0.97 26.27 -3.49
C ALA A 322 0.98 26.53 -5.00
N GLY A 323 0.88 25.48 -5.81
CA GLY A 323 0.81 25.62 -7.26
C GLY A 323 -0.48 26.27 -7.75
N MET A 324 -1.64 25.87 -7.22
CA MET A 324 -2.93 26.54 -7.54
C MET A 324 -2.88 28.02 -7.20
N MET A 325 -2.34 28.37 -6.03
CA MET A 325 -2.17 29.76 -5.62
C MET A 325 -1.19 30.52 -6.51
N ALA A 326 -0.10 29.90 -6.97
CA ALA A 326 0.83 30.53 -7.91
C ALA A 326 0.16 30.86 -9.26
N GLN A 327 -0.78 30.02 -9.72
CA GLN A 327 -1.55 30.29 -10.96
C GLN A 327 -2.64 31.35 -10.78
N LEU A 328 -3.26 31.43 -9.60
CA LEU A 328 -4.28 32.44 -9.27
C LEU A 328 -3.68 33.83 -9.01
N GLN A 329 -2.38 33.91 -8.73
CA GLN A 329 -1.72 35.20 -8.58
C GLN A 329 -1.62 35.89 -9.94
N PRO A 330 -2.02 37.18 -10.05
CA PRO A 330 -1.95 37.91 -11.31
C PRO A 330 -0.48 38.03 -11.75
N ASN A 331 -0.08 37.22 -12.73
CA ASN A 331 1.17 37.41 -13.43
C ASN A 331 1.10 38.74 -14.19
N THR A 332 2.04 39.63 -13.95
CA THR A 332 2.15 40.95 -14.59
C THR A 332 2.38 40.90 -16.12
N ALA A 333 2.47 39.72 -16.74
CA ALA A 333 2.81 39.56 -18.15
C ALA A 333 1.77 38.79 -19.01
N ALA A 334 0.76 38.15 -18.41
CA ALA A 334 -0.28 37.46 -19.17
C ALA A 334 -1.61 37.61 -18.44
N SER A 335 -2.38 38.61 -18.86
CA SER A 335 -3.76 38.81 -18.41
C SER A 335 -4.63 37.67 -18.92
N VAL A 336 -4.76 36.61 -18.11
CA VAL A 336 -5.95 35.76 -18.17
C VAL A 336 -7.06 36.63 -17.60
N ASP A 337 -8.06 36.91 -18.43
CA ASP A 337 -9.22 37.73 -18.10
C ASP A 337 -10.11 36.94 -17.12
N VAL A 338 -9.72 36.95 -15.85
CA VAL A 338 -10.50 36.38 -14.75
C VAL A 338 -11.33 37.52 -14.17
N GLY A 339 -12.64 37.45 -14.40
CA GLY A 339 -13.62 38.47 -14.05
C GLY A 339 -13.66 38.87 -12.56
N ASN A 340 -14.55 39.81 -12.25
CA ASN A 340 -14.63 40.66 -11.04
C ASN A 340 -14.73 40.01 -9.62
N GLU A 341 -14.29 38.77 -9.39
CA GLU A 341 -14.38 38.06 -8.08
C GLU A 341 -13.13 38.22 -7.17
N LYS A 342 -12.52 39.42 -7.18
CA LYS A 342 -11.17 39.65 -6.61
C LYS A 342 -11.02 39.60 -5.08
N ALA A 343 -12.06 39.71 -4.26
CA ALA A 343 -11.87 39.97 -2.82
C ALA A 343 -11.24 38.80 -2.01
N PRO A 344 -11.66 37.53 -2.16
CA PRO A 344 -11.12 36.42 -1.37
C PRO A 344 -9.69 36.03 -1.79
N ILE A 345 -9.41 35.94 -3.09
CA ILE A 345 -8.07 35.60 -3.63
C ILE A 345 -7.06 36.71 -3.35
N THR A 346 -7.47 37.98 -3.42
CA THR A 346 -6.59 39.10 -3.04
C THR A 346 -6.25 39.03 -1.55
N LYS A 347 -7.23 38.74 -0.67
CA LYS A 347 -6.97 38.54 0.77
C LYS A 347 -6.06 37.34 1.05
N LEU A 348 -6.22 36.23 0.34
CA LEU A 348 -5.36 35.05 0.47
C LEU A 348 -3.95 35.32 -0.05
N SER A 349 -3.82 36.00 -1.19
CA SER A 349 -2.53 36.38 -1.77
C SER A 349 -1.80 37.39 -0.89
N GLN A 350 -2.53 38.35 -0.30
CA GLN A 350 -2.03 39.26 0.70
C GLN A 350 -1.51 38.47 1.93
N ALA A 351 -2.29 37.52 2.43
CA ALA A 351 -1.86 36.67 3.55
C ALA A 351 -0.61 35.83 3.22
N VAL A 352 -0.47 35.31 1.99
CA VAL A 352 0.75 34.63 1.53
C VAL A 352 1.93 35.61 1.45
N LYS A 353 1.72 36.84 0.98
CA LYS A 353 2.77 37.86 0.94
C LYS A 353 3.22 38.29 2.34
N GLU A 354 2.27 38.47 3.26
CA GLU A 354 2.52 38.86 4.65
C GLU A 354 3.21 37.73 5.43
N SER A 355 2.78 36.48 5.24
CA SER A 355 3.39 35.30 5.89
C SER A 355 4.64 34.78 5.17
N GLY A 356 4.86 35.17 3.91
CA GLY A 356 5.88 34.61 3.03
C GLY A 356 5.65 33.14 2.66
N SER A 357 4.44 32.61 2.85
CA SER A 357 4.18 31.17 2.86
C SER A 357 2.80 30.77 2.37
N TYR A 358 2.75 29.76 1.49
CA TYR A 358 1.50 29.13 1.03
C TYR A 358 0.86 28.20 2.09
N PHE A 359 1.54 27.92 3.20
CA PHE A 359 1.01 27.06 4.26
C PHE A 359 -0.09 27.76 5.07
N SER A 360 0.00 29.08 5.23
CA SER A 360 -0.99 29.91 5.95
C SER A 360 -2.40 29.85 5.34
N VAL A 361 -2.51 29.55 4.05
CA VAL A 361 -3.77 29.48 3.29
C VAL A 361 -4.33 28.06 3.13
N THR A 362 -3.61 27.02 3.57
CA THR A 362 -4.08 25.62 3.50
C THR A 362 -5.33 25.36 4.34
N THR A 363 -5.58 26.17 5.38
CA THR A 363 -6.82 26.15 6.18
C THR A 363 -8.04 26.64 5.40
N LYS A 364 -7.83 27.32 4.27
CA LYS A 364 -8.86 27.83 3.35
C LYS A 364 -8.82 27.14 1.98
N ALA A 365 -8.37 25.88 1.94
CA ALA A 365 -8.19 25.10 0.71
C ALA A 365 -9.45 25.02 -0.17
N SER A 366 -10.66 25.01 0.41
CA SER A 366 -11.91 25.00 -0.36
C SER A 366 -12.07 26.23 -1.24
N VAL A 367 -11.74 27.43 -0.70
CA VAL A 367 -11.81 28.68 -1.44
C VAL A 367 -10.84 28.67 -2.62
N VAL A 368 -9.59 28.23 -2.39
CA VAL A 368 -8.57 28.14 -3.45
C VAL A 368 -9.03 27.19 -4.57
N LYS A 369 -9.55 26.01 -4.22
CA LYS A 369 -10.05 25.03 -5.20
C LYS A 369 -11.21 25.56 -6.03
N THR A 370 -12.22 26.14 -5.39
CA THR A 370 -13.40 26.68 -6.07
C THR A 370 -13.03 27.77 -7.07
N GLU A 371 -12.09 28.65 -6.73
CA GLU A 371 -11.64 29.70 -7.65
C GLU A 371 -10.76 29.17 -8.78
N PHE A 372 -9.90 28.18 -8.48
CA PHE A 372 -9.08 27.52 -9.49
C PHE A 372 -9.93 26.79 -10.55
N GLU A 373 -11.00 26.11 -10.13
CA GLU A 373 -11.94 25.41 -11.02
C GLU A 373 -12.70 26.34 -11.97
N LYS A 374 -12.78 27.64 -11.67
CA LYS A 374 -13.40 28.65 -12.55
C LYS A 374 -12.49 29.12 -13.68
N MET A 375 -11.19 28.80 -13.67
CA MET A 375 -10.26 29.24 -14.72
C MET A 375 -10.55 28.52 -16.04
N THR A 376 -10.48 29.25 -17.17
CA THR A 376 -10.81 28.70 -18.50
C THR A 376 -9.77 27.70 -19.02
N ASN A 377 -8.54 27.69 -18.48
CA ASN A 377 -7.45 26.77 -18.86
C ASN A 377 -6.40 26.62 -17.72
N PRO A 378 -6.73 25.97 -16.59
CA PRO A 378 -5.76 25.78 -15.52
C PRO A 378 -4.66 24.80 -15.95
N LEU A 379 -3.39 25.08 -15.61
CA LEU A 379 -2.34 24.06 -15.69
C LEU A 379 -2.70 22.95 -14.69
N ALA A 380 -2.60 21.68 -15.11
CA ALA A 380 -3.08 20.53 -14.34
C ALA A 380 -2.73 20.61 -12.84
N GLY A 381 -3.72 20.41 -11.96
CA GLY A 381 -3.56 20.49 -10.50
C GLY A 381 -2.72 19.36 -9.87
N ASN A 382 -2.14 18.48 -10.68
CA ASN A 382 -1.24 17.43 -10.22
C ASN A 382 0.22 17.80 -10.51
N TYR A 383 0.99 18.05 -9.46
CA TYR A 383 2.41 18.44 -9.52
C TYR A 383 3.36 17.26 -9.23
N GLU A 384 2.81 16.07 -8.95
CA GLU A 384 3.61 14.86 -8.82
C GLU A 384 4.01 14.39 -10.23
N VAL A 385 5.25 14.69 -10.62
CA VAL A 385 5.82 14.27 -11.93
C VAL A 385 6.10 12.77 -11.98
N TYR A 386 6.15 12.12 -10.82
CA TYR A 386 6.20 10.67 -10.68
C TYR A 386 5.41 10.26 -9.44
N THR A 387 4.70 9.14 -9.52
CA THR A 387 4.06 8.49 -8.37
C THR A 387 4.21 6.98 -8.51
N SER A 388 4.37 6.26 -7.42
CA SER A 388 4.43 4.81 -7.39
C SER A 388 3.83 4.29 -6.10
N GLU A 389 2.77 3.50 -6.20
CA GLU A 389 2.22 2.73 -5.09
C GLU A 389 3.06 1.47 -4.89
N GLN A 390 3.45 1.17 -3.65
CA GLN A 390 4.11 -0.08 -3.25
C GLN A 390 3.28 -0.76 -2.15
N PRO A 391 3.53 -2.04 -1.82
CA PRO A 391 2.76 -2.76 -0.80
C PRO A 391 2.77 -2.11 0.59
N SER A 392 3.90 -1.53 1.01
CA SER A 392 4.03 -0.89 2.33
C SER A 392 4.08 0.64 2.30
N HIS A 393 4.27 1.26 1.14
CA HIS A 393 4.46 2.71 1.02
C HIS A 393 4.16 3.23 -0.37
N ASP A 394 3.99 4.53 -0.51
CA ASP A 394 3.92 5.20 -1.80
C ASP A 394 5.14 6.10 -1.98
N VAL A 395 5.66 6.21 -3.20
CA VAL A 395 6.73 7.12 -3.60
C VAL A 395 6.18 8.16 -4.56
N SER A 396 6.58 9.43 -4.43
CA SER A 396 6.33 10.46 -5.44
C SER A 396 7.54 11.34 -5.66
N ASP A 397 7.74 11.82 -6.88
CA ASP A 397 8.66 12.92 -7.14
C ASP A 397 7.87 14.18 -7.51
N VAL A 398 8.36 15.32 -7.05
CA VAL A 398 7.92 16.65 -7.46
C VAL A 398 9.12 17.47 -7.91
N LEU A 399 8.84 18.47 -8.74
CA LEU A 399 9.82 19.46 -9.12
C LEU A 399 9.43 20.80 -8.53
N LEU A 400 10.40 21.44 -7.92
CA LEU A 400 10.22 22.68 -7.18
C LEU A 400 11.21 23.72 -7.72
N GLU A 401 10.70 24.91 -8.05
CA GLU A 401 11.52 26.06 -8.35
C GLU A 401 11.93 26.72 -7.02
N THR A 402 13.23 26.97 -6.85
CA THR A 402 13.76 27.74 -5.73
C THR A 402 13.71 29.24 -6.02
N LYS A 403 13.85 30.09 -5.00
CA LYS A 403 13.82 31.55 -5.11
C LYS A 403 14.94 32.11 -5.99
N ASP A 404 16.04 31.39 -6.13
CA ASP A 404 17.16 31.70 -7.05
C ASP A 404 16.95 31.12 -8.47
N GLY A 405 15.77 30.55 -8.76
CA GLY A 405 15.39 30.05 -10.09
C GLY A 405 15.93 28.67 -10.45
N ARG A 406 16.58 27.95 -9.52
CA ARG A 406 17.00 26.56 -9.76
C ARG A 406 15.81 25.61 -9.64
N ILE A 407 15.81 24.55 -10.42
CA ILE A 407 14.85 23.45 -10.27
C ILE A 407 15.49 22.36 -9.41
N VAL A 408 14.82 21.99 -8.34
CA VAL A 408 15.20 20.89 -7.46
C VAL A 408 14.13 19.80 -7.49
N ARG A 409 14.57 18.54 -7.38
CA ARG A 409 13.70 17.37 -7.33
C ARG A 409 13.59 16.88 -5.90
N TRP A 410 12.37 16.81 -5.39
CA TRP A 410 12.11 16.19 -4.09
C TRP A 410 11.38 14.88 -4.27
N ARG A 411 11.78 13.88 -3.48
CA ARG A 411 11.13 12.57 -3.43
C ARG A 411 10.44 12.39 -2.10
N PHE A 412 9.15 12.09 -2.13
CA PHE A 412 8.34 11.79 -0.96
C PHE A 412 8.09 10.30 -0.86
N ILE A 413 8.23 9.75 0.33
CA ILE A 413 7.91 8.35 0.63
C ILE A 413 6.89 8.35 1.76
N SER A 414 5.79 7.61 1.67
CA SER A 414 4.78 7.60 2.75
C SER A 414 5.29 6.91 4.03
N ASN A 415 4.53 7.04 5.13
CA ASN A 415 4.81 6.31 6.37
C ASN A 415 4.78 4.79 6.11
N MET A 416 5.59 4.06 6.88
CA MET A 416 5.70 2.61 6.90
C MET A 416 5.69 2.15 8.36
N TRP A 417 5.52 0.85 8.61
CA TRP A 417 5.54 0.30 9.97
C TRP A 417 6.87 -0.37 10.31
N GLY A 418 7.57 0.13 11.33
CA GLY A 418 8.74 -0.54 11.93
C GLY A 418 9.79 -0.96 10.89
N ASP A 419 10.04 -2.27 10.79
CA ASP A 419 11.07 -2.84 9.92
C ASP A 419 10.79 -2.73 8.41
N GLU A 420 9.58 -2.32 8.01
CA GLU A 420 9.23 -2.08 6.60
C GLU A 420 10.02 -0.91 5.98
N VAL A 421 10.62 -0.03 6.80
CA VAL A 421 11.52 1.05 6.34
C VAL A 421 12.88 0.55 5.88
N VAL A 422 13.32 -0.62 6.33
CA VAL A 422 14.65 -1.18 6.05
C VAL A 422 14.95 -1.29 4.55
N PRO A 423 14.10 -1.90 3.71
CA PRO A 423 14.36 -1.96 2.26
C PRO A 423 14.45 -0.58 1.61
N VAL A 424 13.66 0.41 2.08
CA VAL A 424 13.72 1.79 1.58
C VAL A 424 15.06 2.44 1.94
N ALA A 425 15.47 2.35 3.20
CA ALA A 425 16.74 2.92 3.67
C ALA A 425 17.94 2.35 2.90
N ARG A 426 17.97 1.04 2.69
CA ARG A 426 19.04 0.39 1.92
C ARG A 426 19.01 0.78 0.45
N ALA A 427 17.84 0.83 -0.17
CA ALA A 427 17.71 1.25 -1.57
C ALA A 427 18.16 2.72 -1.76
N LEU A 428 17.80 3.64 -0.85
CA LEU A 428 18.25 5.03 -0.88
C LEU A 428 19.77 5.15 -0.75
N ARG A 429 20.36 4.43 0.21
CA ARG A 429 21.82 4.35 0.37
C ARG A 429 22.50 3.83 -0.88
N ASN A 430 22.05 2.69 -1.40
CA ASN A 430 22.68 1.99 -2.51
C ASN A 430 22.45 2.68 -3.87
N SER A 431 21.44 3.56 -3.97
CA SER A 431 21.23 4.46 -5.12
C SER A 431 21.94 5.81 -4.98
N GLY A 432 22.66 6.02 -3.87
CA GLY A 432 23.50 7.18 -3.64
C GLY A 432 22.76 8.44 -3.19
N HIS A 433 21.51 8.35 -2.71
CA HIS A 433 20.81 9.51 -2.13
C HIS A 433 21.54 10.00 -0.88
N GLU A 434 21.68 11.31 -0.70
CA GLU A 434 22.54 11.89 0.34
C GLU A 434 21.77 12.64 1.42
N LYS A 435 20.54 13.10 1.15
CA LYS A 435 19.76 13.91 2.09
C LYS A 435 18.41 13.27 2.33
N VAL A 436 18.21 12.82 3.56
CA VAL A 436 16.96 12.19 4.01
C VAL A 436 16.43 12.94 5.23
N VAL A 437 15.22 13.47 5.08
CA VAL A 437 14.43 14.01 6.19
C VAL A 437 13.35 12.99 6.52
N TYR A 438 13.20 12.64 7.80
CA TYR A 438 12.12 11.78 8.25
C TYR A 438 11.13 12.57 9.10
N ILE A 439 9.84 12.42 8.83
CA ILE A 439 8.75 13.06 9.58
C ILE A 439 7.82 11.97 10.12
N GLY A 440 8.12 11.52 11.34
CA GLY A 440 7.41 10.45 12.05
C GLY A 440 6.40 10.97 13.08
N THR A 441 5.74 10.02 13.75
CA THR A 441 4.90 10.26 14.94
C THR A 441 5.47 9.48 16.11
N ALA A 442 5.52 10.09 17.29
CA ALA A 442 6.12 9.48 18.48
C ALA A 442 5.30 9.75 19.73
N GLY A 443 5.36 8.84 20.70
CA GLY A 443 4.84 9.07 22.05
C GLY A 443 5.86 9.83 22.89
N GLY A 444 5.43 10.94 23.51
CA GLY A 444 6.25 11.65 24.50
C GLY A 444 6.11 11.01 25.87
N LEU A 445 7.18 10.80 26.63
CA LEU A 445 7.03 10.25 27.98
C LEU A 445 6.52 11.30 28.97
N ILE A 446 5.61 10.90 29.86
CA ILE A 446 5.11 11.77 30.93
C ILE A 446 6.27 12.32 31.79
N GLY A 447 6.17 13.60 32.15
CA GLY A 447 7.18 14.30 32.95
C GLY A 447 8.39 14.84 32.17
N LYS A 448 8.43 14.68 30.83
CA LYS A 448 9.54 15.17 29.98
C LYS A 448 9.30 16.53 29.34
N GLY A 449 8.23 17.24 29.73
CA GLY A 449 7.88 18.55 29.18
C GLY A 449 7.40 18.52 27.71
N LEU A 450 6.94 17.35 27.27
CA LEU A 450 6.37 17.11 25.93
C LEU A 450 4.85 17.09 26.00
N LYS A 451 4.20 17.58 24.95
CA LYS A 451 2.74 17.67 24.81
C LYS A 451 2.31 17.28 23.40
N VAL A 452 1.06 16.87 23.23
CA VAL A 452 0.52 16.54 21.91
C VAL A 452 0.64 17.73 20.95
N GLY A 453 1.21 17.48 19.77
CA GLY A 453 1.44 18.48 18.73
C GLY A 453 2.81 19.18 18.77
N ASP A 454 3.64 18.90 19.77
CA ASP A 454 5.04 19.30 19.75
C ASP A 454 5.78 18.66 18.57
N VAL A 455 6.75 19.40 18.01
CA VAL A 455 7.69 18.88 17.02
C VAL A 455 9.04 18.72 17.70
N VAL A 456 9.61 17.52 17.61
CA VAL A 456 10.84 17.16 18.32
C VAL A 456 11.87 16.58 17.35
N ALA A 457 13.11 17.04 17.45
CA ALA A 457 14.26 16.44 16.76
C ALA A 457 15.18 15.80 17.80
N PRO A 458 15.13 14.46 17.97
CA PRO A 458 15.98 13.78 18.94
C PRO A 458 17.45 13.87 18.53
N SER A 459 18.34 13.97 19.51
CA SER A 459 19.79 13.94 19.30
C SER A 459 20.35 12.53 19.30
N LYS A 460 19.61 11.56 19.87
CA LYS A 460 19.99 10.15 19.96
C LYS A 460 18.80 9.23 19.78
N THR A 461 19.04 8.03 19.30
CA THR A 461 18.03 6.97 19.18
C THR A 461 18.58 5.62 19.60
N TYR A 462 17.79 4.84 20.33
CA TYR A 462 18.04 3.42 20.53
C TYR A 462 17.57 2.62 19.32
N THR A 463 18.33 1.58 19.00
CA THR A 463 17.97 0.56 18.01
C THR A 463 17.20 -0.57 18.70
N GLN A 464 16.56 -1.45 17.93
CA GLN A 464 15.95 -2.68 18.47
C GLN A 464 16.94 -3.57 19.22
N ALA A 465 18.22 -3.57 18.81
CA ALA A 465 19.28 -4.30 19.51
C ALA A 465 19.76 -3.61 20.81
N GLY A 466 19.15 -2.47 21.19
CA GLY A 466 19.52 -1.69 22.38
C GLY A 466 20.77 -0.83 22.21
N LYS A 467 21.33 -0.74 21.00
CA LYS A 467 22.46 0.16 20.69
C LYS A 467 21.97 1.60 20.62
N LEU A 468 22.66 2.52 21.28
CA LEU A 468 22.43 3.96 21.18
C LEU A 468 23.21 4.56 20.01
N LEU A 469 22.53 5.33 19.16
CA LEU A 469 23.08 5.98 17.97
C LEU A 469 22.86 7.50 18.04
N ASP A 470 23.85 8.27 17.60
CA ASP A 470 23.73 9.72 17.48
C ASP A 470 22.99 10.11 16.19
N LEU A 471 22.16 11.16 16.30
CA LEU A 471 21.40 11.76 15.22
C LEU A 471 21.93 13.15 14.89
N GLU A 472 21.71 13.58 13.65
CA GLU A 472 22.14 14.90 13.22
C GLU A 472 21.28 15.99 13.85
N ALA A 473 21.91 17.14 14.12
CA ALA A 473 21.20 18.31 14.59
C ALA A 473 20.16 18.78 13.55
N PRO A 474 18.97 19.23 13.98
CA PRO A 474 17.96 19.68 13.04
C PRO A 474 18.41 20.94 12.32
N THR A 475 18.20 20.95 11.01
CA THR A 475 18.36 22.17 10.18
C THR A 475 17.09 23.02 10.23
N TYR A 476 15.92 22.38 10.24
CA TYR A 476 14.60 23.00 10.10
C TYR A 476 13.94 23.30 11.45
N GLY A 477 13.17 24.39 11.50
CA GLY A 477 12.30 24.75 12.63
C GLY A 477 13.01 25.15 13.92
N LYS A 478 14.17 25.81 13.82
CA LYS A 478 15.03 26.16 14.98
C LYS A 478 14.33 26.92 16.11
N ASP A 479 13.24 27.61 15.81
CA ASP A 479 12.43 28.44 16.71
C ASP A 479 11.31 27.68 17.44
N PHE A 480 10.88 26.52 16.93
CA PHE A 480 9.77 25.74 17.53
C PHE A 480 10.06 24.25 17.73
N VAL A 481 11.11 23.70 17.13
CA VAL A 481 11.51 22.30 17.28
C VAL A 481 12.25 22.13 18.60
N LYS A 482 11.74 21.24 19.45
CA LYS A 482 12.43 20.83 20.69
C LYS A 482 13.58 19.89 20.33
N THR A 483 14.75 20.08 20.96
CA THR A 483 15.97 19.33 20.64
C THR A 483 16.59 18.68 21.88
N GLY A 484 17.60 17.82 21.68
CA GLY A 484 18.39 17.23 22.76
C GLY A 484 17.78 15.98 23.43
N MET A 485 16.60 15.55 22.97
CA MET A 485 15.87 14.40 23.50
C MET A 485 16.48 13.07 23.02
N THR A 486 16.31 12.02 23.83
CA THR A 486 16.69 10.63 23.48
C THR A 486 15.45 9.81 23.11
N LEU A 487 15.49 9.18 21.93
CA LEU A 487 14.40 8.37 21.40
C LEU A 487 14.60 6.88 21.71
N GLY A 488 13.60 6.25 22.33
CA GLY A 488 13.50 4.79 22.42
C GLY A 488 12.82 4.17 21.20
N GLN A 489 13.05 2.88 20.99
CA GLN A 489 12.42 2.14 19.89
C GLN A 489 11.61 0.95 20.42
N VAL A 490 10.41 0.76 19.86
CA VAL A 490 9.53 -0.40 20.08
C VAL A 490 9.13 -1.03 18.75
N THR A 491 8.58 -2.25 18.76
CA THR A 491 8.06 -2.91 17.54
C THR A 491 6.55 -2.72 17.39
N SER A 492 5.90 -2.39 18.50
CA SER A 492 4.47 -2.19 18.61
C SER A 492 4.18 -1.26 19.80
N PRO A 493 3.14 -0.41 19.75
CA PRO A 493 2.71 0.36 20.91
C PRO A 493 2.26 -0.54 22.08
N PHE A 494 1.97 -1.83 21.83
CA PHE A 494 1.68 -2.80 22.89
C PHE A 494 2.91 -3.23 23.69
N ASP A 495 4.13 -2.93 23.22
CA ASP A 495 5.36 -3.17 23.98
C ASP A 495 5.48 -2.20 25.17
N GLU A 496 4.77 -1.06 25.10
CA GLU A 496 4.76 0.02 26.08
C GLU A 496 3.91 -0.34 27.31
N THR A 497 4.37 -1.36 28.04
CA THR A 497 3.78 -1.80 29.30
C THR A 497 4.28 -0.99 30.49
N LYS A 498 3.62 -1.05 31.65
CA LYS A 498 4.11 -0.46 32.91
C LYS A 498 5.54 -0.90 33.24
N THR A 499 5.86 -2.18 33.04
CA THR A 499 7.21 -2.72 33.25
C THR A 499 8.22 -2.12 32.27
N TRP A 500 7.85 -2.03 30.99
CA TRP A 500 8.67 -1.38 29.97
C TRP A 500 8.90 0.10 30.32
N PHE A 501 7.84 0.81 30.68
CA PHE A 501 7.88 2.23 31.01
C PHE A 501 8.81 2.50 32.19
N ASN A 502 8.66 1.75 33.29
CA ASN A 502 9.54 1.89 34.46
C ASN A 502 11.02 1.63 34.14
N LYS A 503 11.31 0.71 33.20
CA LYS A 503 12.68 0.41 32.75
C LYS A 503 13.26 1.52 31.87
N TRP A 504 12.44 2.14 31.03
CA TRP A 504 12.89 3.01 29.95
C TRP A 504 12.75 4.50 30.24
N GLN A 505 11.78 4.92 31.04
CA GLN A 505 11.55 6.32 31.43
C GLN A 505 12.82 7.07 31.89
N PRO A 506 13.77 6.46 32.62
CA PRO A 506 15.00 7.15 33.01
C PRO A 506 16.00 7.38 31.85
N LYS A 507 15.84 6.68 30.73
CA LYS A 507 16.84 6.60 29.63
C LYS A 507 16.42 7.30 28.35
N ILE A 508 15.13 7.49 28.17
CA ILE A 508 14.52 8.04 26.96
C ILE A 508 13.54 9.15 27.33
N ASP A 509 13.19 9.96 26.35
CA ASP A 509 12.21 11.03 26.47
C ASP A 509 11.01 10.82 25.53
N LEU A 510 11.22 10.04 24.47
CA LEU A 510 10.27 9.76 23.40
C LEU A 510 10.33 8.27 23.05
N VAL A 511 9.29 7.73 22.42
CA VAL A 511 9.26 6.38 21.85
C VAL A 511 8.60 6.35 20.47
N GLU A 512 9.16 5.55 19.56
CA GLU A 512 8.70 5.40 18.17
C GLU A 512 9.18 4.05 17.57
N LEU A 513 8.86 3.73 16.32
CA LEU A 513 9.09 2.42 15.71
C LEU A 513 10.19 2.41 14.62
N GLU A 514 10.39 3.49 13.85
CA GLU A 514 11.14 3.45 12.59
C GLU A 514 12.55 4.09 12.62
N THR A 515 12.77 5.13 13.44
CA THR A 515 13.97 5.99 13.39
C THR A 515 15.27 5.20 13.58
N GLY A 516 15.28 4.23 14.51
CA GLY A 516 16.44 3.37 14.74
C GLY A 516 16.79 2.53 13.51
N TYR A 517 15.80 1.93 12.85
CA TYR A 517 16.00 1.17 11.62
C TYR A 517 16.52 2.06 10.48
N LEU A 518 15.96 3.25 10.31
CA LEU A 518 16.41 4.20 9.30
C LEU A 518 17.89 4.56 9.52
N LYS A 519 18.27 4.95 10.74
CA LYS A 519 19.65 5.35 11.05
C LYS A 519 20.65 4.21 10.83
N GLU A 520 20.30 2.98 11.22
CA GLU A 520 21.18 1.82 11.02
C GLU A 520 21.41 1.47 9.54
N ASN A 521 20.39 1.67 8.70
CA ASN A 521 20.40 1.14 7.33
C ASN A 521 20.78 2.19 6.27
N LEU A 522 20.58 3.49 6.51
CA LEU A 522 20.98 4.57 5.59
C LEU A 522 22.51 4.70 5.48
N GLY A 523 23.26 4.33 6.52
CA GLY A 523 24.72 4.39 6.53
C GLY A 523 25.29 5.80 6.68
N PRO A 524 26.62 5.95 6.81
CA PRO A 524 27.26 7.20 7.25
C PRO A 524 27.34 8.29 6.18
N ARG A 525 27.12 7.96 4.90
CA ARG A 525 27.17 8.93 3.78
C ARG A 525 25.87 9.71 3.61
N VAL A 526 24.80 9.26 4.24
CA VAL A 526 23.48 9.87 4.11
C VAL A 526 23.25 10.77 5.32
N SER A 527 23.05 12.06 5.05
CA SER A 527 22.57 13.01 6.05
C SER A 527 21.13 12.64 6.42
N PHE A 528 20.92 12.30 7.68
CA PHE A 528 19.63 11.83 8.20
C PHE A 528 19.14 12.70 9.36
N GLN A 529 18.03 13.39 9.14
CA GLN A 529 17.40 14.27 10.14
C GLN A 529 15.96 13.83 10.44
N PRO A 530 15.71 13.19 11.60
CA PRO A 530 14.36 12.84 12.03
C PRO A 530 13.69 14.00 12.77
N TYR A 531 12.42 14.22 12.43
CA TYR A 531 11.49 15.11 13.11
C TYR A 531 10.26 14.29 13.51
N LEU A 532 9.89 14.35 14.78
CA LEU A 532 8.83 13.55 15.36
C LEU A 532 7.72 14.46 15.85
N LEU A 533 6.51 14.20 15.38
CA LEU A 533 5.29 14.84 15.87
C LEU A 533 4.80 14.06 17.08
N VAL A 534 4.72 14.71 18.25
CA VAL A 534 4.23 14.05 19.47
C VAL A 534 2.75 13.73 19.29
N SER A 535 2.45 12.44 19.18
CA SER A 535 1.09 11.94 18.94
C SER A 535 0.25 11.86 20.20
N ASP A 536 0.91 11.67 21.33
CA ASP A 536 0.37 11.29 22.62
C ASP A 536 1.44 11.47 23.71
N VAL A 537 1.01 11.39 24.97
CA VAL A 537 1.89 11.33 26.13
C VAL A 537 1.75 9.98 26.82
N VAL A 538 2.77 9.14 26.67
CA VAL A 538 2.84 7.78 27.21
C VAL A 538 2.83 7.84 28.75
N GLY A 539 1.86 7.13 29.34
CA GLY A 539 1.59 7.14 30.78
C GLY A 539 0.66 8.25 31.25
N SER A 540 0.14 9.09 30.34
CA SER A 540 -0.90 10.08 30.63
C SER A 540 -2.31 9.54 30.33
N GLU A 541 -3.25 9.72 31.25
CA GLU A 541 -4.66 9.36 31.04
C GLU A 541 -5.40 10.35 30.12
N HIS A 542 -4.93 11.61 30.04
CA HIS A 542 -5.62 12.69 29.32
C HIS A 542 -5.05 13.00 27.93
N GLU A 543 -3.88 12.46 27.61
CA GLU A 543 -3.19 12.67 26.33
C GLU A 543 -2.74 11.34 25.68
N SER A 544 -3.40 10.22 26.00
CA SER A 544 -3.06 8.90 25.42
C SER A 544 -3.33 8.85 23.91
N LEU A 545 -2.68 7.92 23.18
CA LEU A 545 -2.88 7.70 21.73
C LEU A 545 -4.35 7.58 21.31
N ALA A 546 -5.18 6.93 22.11
CA ALA A 546 -6.60 6.74 21.83
C ALA A 546 -7.41 8.02 21.99
N VAL A 547 -7.07 8.85 22.99
CA VAL A 547 -7.72 10.14 23.27
C VAL A 547 -7.21 11.23 22.31
N ALA A 548 -5.91 11.24 22.02
CA ALA A 548 -5.27 12.19 21.12
C ALA A 548 -5.69 11.99 19.64
N ALA A 549 -6.31 10.87 19.27
CA ALA A 549 -6.96 10.71 17.97
C ALA A 549 -8.07 11.76 17.74
N ALA A 550 -8.72 12.23 18.81
CA ALA A 550 -9.77 13.25 18.77
C ALA A 550 -9.21 14.69 18.56
N ASP A 551 -8.00 14.99 19.08
CA ASP A 551 -7.35 16.31 18.97
C ASP A 551 -6.36 16.38 17.78
N SER A 552 -6.88 16.07 16.59
CA SER A 552 -6.08 16.10 15.34
C SER A 552 -5.57 17.50 14.95
N GLY A 553 -6.16 18.57 15.50
CA GLY A 553 -5.84 19.96 15.19
C GLY A 553 -4.45 20.39 15.64
N LYS A 554 -4.04 20.01 16.87
CA LYS A 554 -2.71 20.36 17.40
C LYS A 554 -1.57 19.76 16.58
N ARG A 555 -1.67 18.47 16.23
CA ARG A 555 -0.67 17.79 15.39
C ARG A 555 -0.57 18.40 14.00
N LYS A 556 -1.70 18.76 13.41
CA LYS A 556 -1.74 19.42 12.10
C LYS A 556 -1.00 20.75 12.12
N ASN A 557 -1.11 21.54 13.18
CA ASN A 557 -0.41 22.81 13.30
C ASN A 557 1.13 22.62 13.39
N GLY A 558 1.60 21.68 14.22
CA GLY A 558 3.03 21.36 14.30
C GLY A 558 3.60 20.84 12.97
N GLN A 559 2.85 19.96 12.31
CA GLN A 559 3.17 19.46 10.98
C GLN A 559 3.29 20.59 9.95
N LEU A 560 2.30 21.49 9.87
CA LEU A 560 2.32 22.59 8.90
C LEU A 560 3.49 23.53 9.13
N LYS A 561 3.82 23.87 10.38
CA LYS A 561 5.01 24.67 10.72
C LYS A 561 6.31 24.00 10.29
N LEU A 562 6.44 22.70 10.51
CA LEU A 562 7.63 21.94 10.08
C LEU A 562 7.77 21.96 8.56
N LEU A 563 6.71 21.64 7.84
CA LEU A 563 6.72 21.63 6.38
C LEU A 563 6.98 23.03 5.81
N GLU A 564 6.41 24.07 6.41
CA GLU A 564 6.69 25.47 6.08
C GLU A 564 8.16 25.81 6.26
N SER A 565 8.75 25.48 7.41
CA SER A 565 10.18 25.68 7.63
C SER A 565 11.04 24.93 6.62
N LEU A 566 10.64 23.71 6.25
CA LEU A 566 11.34 22.89 5.28
C LEU A 566 11.30 23.56 3.90
N PHE A 567 10.17 24.11 3.47
CA PHE A 567 10.05 24.85 2.21
C PHE A 567 10.85 26.15 2.22
N ILE A 568 10.68 26.98 3.26
CA ILE A 568 11.31 28.30 3.35
C ILE A 568 12.83 28.18 3.38
N GLN A 569 13.38 27.28 4.20
CA GLN A 569 14.82 27.15 4.36
C GLN A 569 15.51 26.49 3.17
N ASN A 570 14.80 25.63 2.42
CA ASN A 570 15.28 25.16 1.12
C ASN A 570 15.04 26.19 -0.01
N GLY A 571 14.51 27.37 0.32
CA GLY A 571 14.28 28.44 -0.64
C GLY A 571 13.24 28.10 -1.69
N ILE A 572 12.27 27.21 -1.40
CA ILE A 572 11.25 26.82 -2.37
C ILE A 572 10.31 28.00 -2.63
N LYS A 573 10.13 28.35 -3.90
CA LYS A 573 9.23 29.41 -4.37
C LYS A 573 7.88 28.82 -4.79
N ALA A 574 7.89 27.86 -5.71
CA ALA A 574 6.67 27.25 -6.24
C ALA A 574 6.94 25.85 -6.81
N PRO A 575 5.93 24.97 -6.91
CA PRO A 575 6.06 23.78 -7.71
C PRO A 575 6.08 24.11 -9.20
N VAL A 576 6.78 23.29 -9.98
CA VAL A 576 6.84 23.43 -11.43
C VAL A 576 5.72 22.60 -12.05
N GLY A 577 4.79 23.25 -12.74
CA GLY A 577 3.78 22.60 -13.58
C GLY A 577 4.26 22.56 -15.03
N ASN A 578 4.16 21.40 -15.68
CA ASN A 578 4.55 21.15 -17.08
C ASN A 578 6.04 21.38 -17.37
N VAL A 579 6.86 20.35 -17.14
CA VAL A 579 8.22 20.35 -17.67
C VAL A 579 8.22 19.67 -19.03
N ASP A 580 8.72 20.40 -20.04
CA ASP A 580 8.98 19.83 -21.35
C ASP A 580 9.97 18.68 -21.21
N MET A 581 9.58 17.51 -21.72
CA MET A 581 10.41 16.31 -21.67
C MET A 581 11.66 16.53 -22.52
N ILE A 582 12.83 16.50 -21.90
CA ILE A 582 14.11 16.49 -22.60
C ILE A 582 14.63 15.06 -22.53
N SER A 583 14.22 14.17 -23.45
CA SER A 583 14.76 12.81 -23.52
C SER A 583 15.60 12.58 -24.79
N ALA A 584 16.56 11.66 -24.68
CA ALA A 584 17.39 11.16 -25.78
C ALA A 584 16.60 10.36 -26.85
N GLU A 585 15.32 10.05 -26.60
CA GLU A 585 14.44 9.33 -27.53
C GLU A 585 13.16 10.12 -27.85
N ARG A 586 13.28 11.45 -28.03
CA ARG A 586 12.17 12.36 -28.37
C ARG A 586 11.22 11.81 -29.45
N ALA A 587 11.76 11.22 -30.52
CA ALA A 587 10.95 10.64 -31.61
C ALA A 587 10.06 9.47 -31.16
N VAL A 588 10.50 8.69 -30.18
CA VAL A 588 9.76 7.55 -29.62
C VAL A 588 8.60 8.04 -28.76
N GLN A 589 8.84 9.04 -27.90
CA GLN A 589 7.81 9.65 -27.06
C GLN A 589 6.79 10.43 -27.89
N GLU A 590 7.23 11.22 -28.87
CA GLU A 590 6.33 11.92 -29.80
C GLU A 590 5.40 10.93 -30.52
N MET A 591 5.94 9.80 -30.98
CA MET A 591 5.14 8.73 -31.60
C MET A 591 4.18 8.08 -30.60
N TYR A 592 4.63 7.81 -29.37
CA TYR A 592 3.78 7.27 -28.33
C TYR A 592 2.62 8.20 -27.97
N HIS A 593 2.87 9.50 -27.75
CA HIS A 593 1.82 10.49 -27.47
C HIS A 593 0.88 10.69 -28.66
N LYS A 594 1.39 10.58 -29.89
CA LYS A 594 0.55 10.63 -31.08
C LYS A 594 -0.42 9.44 -31.13
N ILE A 595 0.06 8.23 -30.84
CA ILE A 595 -0.79 7.03 -30.73
C ILE A 595 -1.78 7.17 -29.56
N ASP A 596 -1.34 7.69 -28.42
CA ASP A 596 -2.18 7.93 -27.24
C ASP A 596 -3.30 8.91 -27.54
N THR A 597 -3.00 10.01 -28.24
CA THR A 597 -3.99 11.00 -28.69
C THR A 597 -5.01 10.37 -29.64
N LEU A 598 -4.57 9.52 -30.57
CA LEU A 598 -5.46 8.85 -31.52
C LEU A 598 -6.36 7.81 -30.83
N ARG A 599 -5.86 7.06 -29.82
CA ARG A 599 -6.65 6.07 -29.07
C ARG A 599 -6.28 6.03 -27.57
N PRO A 600 -6.81 6.98 -26.77
CA PRO A 600 -6.45 7.11 -25.35
C PRO A 600 -6.93 5.92 -24.51
N SER A 601 -8.03 5.27 -24.91
CA SER A 601 -8.61 4.12 -24.21
C SER A 601 -7.78 2.83 -24.31
N ARG A 602 -6.76 2.79 -25.18
CA ARG A 602 -5.89 1.61 -25.33
C ARG A 602 -4.88 1.54 -24.20
N ASP A 603 -4.52 0.32 -23.75
CA ASP A 603 -3.58 0.14 -22.65
C ASP A 603 -2.15 0.62 -23.00
N VAL A 604 -1.40 1.10 -21.99
CA VAL A 604 -0.02 1.61 -22.11
C VAL A 604 0.91 0.62 -22.82
N THR A 605 0.82 -0.68 -22.52
CA THR A 605 1.70 -1.70 -23.12
C THR A 605 1.35 -2.01 -24.57
N SER A 606 0.06 -1.91 -24.90
CA SER A 606 -0.41 -2.04 -26.27
C SER A 606 -0.07 -0.81 -27.11
N LYS A 607 -0.09 0.39 -26.52
CA LYS A 607 0.41 1.62 -27.15
C LYS A 607 1.92 1.55 -27.37
N ALA A 608 2.69 1.10 -26.39
CA ALA A 608 4.13 0.86 -26.49
C ALA A 608 4.49 -0.09 -27.66
N GLN A 609 3.75 -1.19 -27.81
CA GLN A 609 3.92 -2.12 -28.93
C GLN A 609 3.64 -1.47 -30.29
N LEU A 610 2.56 -0.69 -30.38
CA LEU A 610 2.24 0.07 -31.60
C LEU A 610 3.30 1.12 -31.92
N THR A 611 3.87 1.80 -30.92
CA THR A 611 4.97 2.76 -31.10
C THR A 611 6.17 2.09 -31.75
N GLN A 612 6.58 0.92 -31.24
CA GLN A 612 7.70 0.16 -31.80
C GLN A 612 7.42 -0.31 -33.24
N LEU A 613 6.19 -0.75 -33.51
CA LEU A 613 5.75 -1.13 -34.86
C LEU A 613 5.75 0.06 -35.82
N ALA A 614 5.22 1.21 -35.40
CA ALA A 614 5.13 2.42 -36.21
C ALA A 614 6.51 2.94 -36.60
N LEU A 615 7.43 3.04 -35.63
CA LEU A 615 8.80 3.49 -35.86
C LEU A 615 9.54 2.58 -36.84
N ARG A 616 9.41 1.26 -36.69
CA ARG A 616 10.07 0.27 -37.57
C ARG A 616 9.49 0.25 -38.98
N LYS A 617 8.20 0.50 -39.12
CA LYS A 617 7.53 0.65 -40.41
C LYS A 617 7.69 2.05 -41.02
N GLY A 618 8.32 2.99 -40.31
CA GLY A 618 8.51 4.36 -40.77
C GLY A 618 7.21 5.17 -40.90
N LEU A 619 6.15 4.79 -40.18
CA LEU A 619 4.84 5.46 -40.24
C LEU A 619 4.90 6.82 -39.57
N LYS A 620 4.30 7.85 -40.18
CA LYS A 620 4.36 9.23 -39.66
C LYS A 620 3.02 9.94 -39.63
N THR A 621 2.07 9.56 -40.47
CA THR A 621 0.78 10.24 -40.62
C THR A 621 -0.31 9.64 -39.72
N ASP A 622 -1.29 10.45 -39.33
CA ASP A 622 -2.40 10.02 -38.47
C ASP A 622 -3.19 8.87 -39.12
N ALA A 623 -3.38 8.90 -40.44
CA ALA A 623 -4.08 7.86 -41.20
C ALA A 623 -3.34 6.51 -41.17
N GLU A 624 -2.02 6.51 -41.34
CA GLU A 624 -1.18 5.30 -41.24
C GLU A 624 -1.21 4.71 -39.84
N LEU A 625 -1.15 5.57 -38.82
CA LEU A 625 -1.21 5.14 -37.42
C LEU A 625 -2.61 4.59 -37.07
N GLU A 626 -3.68 5.24 -37.52
CA GLU A 626 -5.04 4.71 -37.38
C GLU A 626 -5.20 3.33 -38.03
N ALA A 627 -4.64 3.13 -39.22
CA ALA A 627 -4.68 1.85 -39.91
C ALA A 627 -3.93 0.77 -39.12
N LEU A 628 -2.73 1.08 -38.59
CA LEU A 628 -1.98 0.19 -37.72
C LEU A 628 -2.76 -0.16 -36.44
N ILE A 629 -3.36 0.84 -35.79
CA ILE A 629 -4.13 0.68 -34.56
C ILE A 629 -5.35 -0.23 -34.79
N LYS A 630 -6.02 -0.11 -35.93
CA LYS A 630 -7.15 -0.98 -36.33
C LYS A 630 -6.70 -2.41 -36.64
N ALA A 631 -5.53 -2.58 -37.25
CA ALA A 631 -5.01 -3.89 -37.64
C ALA A 631 -4.50 -4.73 -36.45
N GLU A 632 -3.92 -4.11 -35.43
CA GLU A 632 -3.34 -4.82 -34.29
C GLU A 632 -4.33 -4.94 -33.11
N PRO A 633 -4.67 -6.17 -32.65
CA PRO A 633 -5.58 -6.38 -31.53
C PRO A 633 -5.10 -5.68 -30.25
N ALA A 634 -5.99 -4.96 -29.58
CA ALA A 634 -5.71 -4.39 -28.26
C ALA A 634 -5.54 -5.49 -27.21
N PHE A 635 -4.65 -5.28 -26.25
CA PHE A 635 -4.42 -6.14 -25.09
C PHE A 635 -4.13 -5.26 -23.87
N ASP A 636 -4.30 -5.82 -22.68
CA ASP A 636 -3.94 -5.13 -21.44
C ASP A 636 -2.56 -5.59 -20.93
N ARG A 637 -1.97 -4.76 -20.07
CA ARG A 637 -0.67 -5.01 -19.44
C ARG A 637 -0.64 -6.29 -18.62
N GLN A 638 -1.75 -6.68 -17.99
CA GLN A 638 -1.78 -7.83 -17.10
C GLN A 638 -1.64 -9.11 -17.94
N LEU A 639 -2.35 -9.20 -19.06
CA LEU A 639 -2.22 -10.29 -20.03
C LEU A 639 -0.78 -10.42 -20.55
N LEU A 640 -0.13 -9.30 -20.88
CA LEU A 640 1.26 -9.31 -21.34
C LEU A 640 2.19 -9.86 -20.25
N MET A 641 2.10 -9.30 -19.04
CA MET A 641 2.98 -9.66 -17.94
C MET A 641 2.74 -11.09 -17.45
N ASP A 642 1.49 -11.53 -17.37
CA ASP A 642 1.16 -12.91 -17.01
C ASP A 642 1.75 -13.89 -18.02
N LYS A 643 1.66 -13.60 -19.33
CA LYS A 643 2.31 -14.44 -20.34
C LYS A 643 3.84 -14.43 -20.22
N LEU A 644 4.46 -13.26 -20.04
CA LEU A 644 5.92 -13.17 -19.88
C LEU A 644 6.43 -13.90 -18.63
N GLU A 645 5.70 -13.79 -17.51
CA GLU A 645 5.99 -14.52 -16.27
C GLU A 645 5.79 -16.02 -16.45
N LYS A 646 4.68 -16.43 -17.07
CA LYS A 646 4.38 -17.83 -17.38
C LYS A 646 5.45 -18.45 -18.27
N PHE A 647 5.88 -17.76 -19.32
CA PHE A 647 6.95 -18.21 -20.20
C PHE A 647 8.31 -18.21 -19.51
N SER A 648 8.57 -17.25 -18.62
CA SER A 648 9.78 -17.29 -17.80
C SER A 648 9.81 -18.47 -16.83
N GLY A 649 8.65 -18.88 -16.29
CA GLY A 649 8.54 -20.11 -15.51
C GLY A 649 8.92 -21.36 -16.30
N ALA A 650 8.59 -21.39 -17.59
CA ALA A 650 9.02 -22.48 -18.49
C ALA A 650 10.54 -22.50 -18.67
N THR A 651 11.19 -21.34 -18.85
CA THR A 651 12.65 -21.27 -18.95
C THR A 651 13.34 -21.65 -17.64
N ASP A 652 12.76 -21.26 -16.50
CA ASP A 652 13.27 -21.61 -15.16
C ASP A 652 13.16 -23.12 -14.88
N LEU A 653 12.11 -23.79 -15.38
CA LEU A 653 11.97 -25.25 -15.24
C LEU A 653 13.10 -25.99 -15.96
N LEU A 654 13.46 -25.52 -17.17
CA LEU A 654 14.54 -26.12 -17.95
C LEU A 654 15.92 -25.85 -17.33
N SER A 655 16.14 -24.67 -16.78
CA SER A 655 17.44 -24.28 -16.24
C SER A 655 17.77 -24.91 -14.88
N LYS A 656 16.76 -25.28 -14.08
CA LYS A 656 16.95 -25.88 -12.73
C LYS A 656 17.56 -27.29 -12.73
N LYS A 657 17.41 -28.07 -13.81
CA LYS A 657 17.79 -29.49 -13.83
C LYS A 657 19.30 -29.71 -13.87
N PHE A 658 20.08 -28.74 -14.37
CA PHE A 658 21.53 -28.86 -14.46
C PHE A 658 22.24 -27.52 -14.22
N VAL A 659 23.05 -27.47 -13.16
CA VAL A 659 23.99 -26.38 -12.89
C VAL A 659 25.05 -26.40 -14.00
N LYS A 660 25.33 -25.23 -14.62
CA LYS A 660 26.32 -25.01 -15.72
C LYS A 660 25.87 -25.22 -17.17
N VAL A 661 24.57 -25.37 -17.45
CA VAL A 661 24.07 -25.30 -18.84
C VAL A 661 23.68 -23.86 -19.16
N ASN A 662 24.34 -23.26 -20.16
CA ASN A 662 23.95 -21.96 -20.71
C ASN A 662 22.96 -22.19 -21.86
N PHE A 663 21.85 -21.46 -21.78
CA PHE A 663 20.83 -21.42 -22.80
C PHE A 663 20.83 -20.06 -23.49
N ALA A 664 20.52 -20.07 -24.77
CA ALA A 664 20.33 -18.83 -25.53
C ALA A 664 18.98 -18.82 -26.23
N ILE A 665 18.20 -17.77 -26.00
CA ILE A 665 16.91 -17.56 -26.68
C ILE A 665 17.17 -16.81 -27.98
N THR A 666 16.76 -17.42 -29.09
CA THR A 666 16.84 -16.89 -30.46
C THR A 666 15.49 -16.99 -31.16
N GLY A 667 15.34 -16.33 -32.31
CA GLY A 667 14.17 -16.50 -33.18
C GLY A 667 12.87 -15.85 -32.70
N SER A 668 12.96 -14.84 -31.82
CA SER A 668 11.81 -14.12 -31.28
C SER A 668 12.00 -12.62 -31.46
N ASP A 669 12.29 -12.20 -32.69
CA ASP A 669 12.57 -10.80 -33.03
C ASP A 669 11.45 -9.89 -32.56
N GLU A 670 10.19 -10.33 -32.66
CA GLU A 670 9.05 -9.54 -32.17
C GLU A 670 9.13 -9.25 -30.66
N LEU A 671 9.58 -10.21 -29.86
CA LEU A 671 9.73 -10.01 -28.42
C LEU A 671 10.94 -9.13 -28.10
N LEU A 672 12.08 -9.39 -28.76
CA LEU A 672 13.32 -8.61 -28.63
C LEU A 672 13.17 -7.15 -29.06
N ASN A 673 12.23 -6.89 -29.96
CA ASN A 673 11.94 -5.59 -30.53
C ASN A 673 10.71 -4.91 -29.93
N GLY A 674 10.01 -5.56 -29.00
CA GLY A 674 8.83 -5.01 -28.35
C GLY A 674 7.60 -4.91 -29.25
N THR A 675 7.58 -5.62 -30.37
CA THR A 675 6.46 -5.62 -31.34
C THR A 675 5.50 -6.79 -31.16
N TRP A 676 5.84 -7.75 -30.28
CA TRP A 676 5.02 -8.93 -30.02
C TRP A 676 3.67 -8.58 -29.37
N ASN A 677 2.61 -9.20 -29.86
CA ASN A 677 1.27 -9.07 -29.31
C ASN A 677 0.95 -10.33 -28.49
N PRO A 678 0.64 -10.22 -27.17
CA PRO A 678 0.40 -11.38 -26.31
C PRO A 678 -0.83 -12.21 -26.71
N LYS A 679 -1.66 -11.76 -27.64
CA LYS A 679 -2.74 -12.59 -28.21
C LYS A 679 -2.25 -13.57 -29.28
N LYS A 680 -1.00 -13.44 -29.75
CA LYS A 680 -0.35 -14.35 -30.71
C LYS A 680 0.49 -15.38 -29.95
N THR A 681 0.66 -16.56 -30.54
CA THR A 681 1.59 -17.58 -30.02
C THR A 681 3.02 -17.02 -30.04
N LEU A 682 3.76 -17.22 -28.95
CA LEU A 682 5.18 -16.87 -28.91
C LEU A 682 5.99 -18.09 -29.37
N GLU A 683 6.84 -17.90 -30.37
CA GLU A 683 7.83 -18.90 -30.78
C GLU A 683 9.19 -18.56 -30.14
N LEU A 684 9.73 -19.49 -29.35
CA LEU A 684 11.05 -19.38 -28.73
C LEU A 684 11.96 -20.49 -29.24
N LYS A 685 13.13 -20.13 -29.78
CA LYS A 685 14.18 -21.09 -30.13
C LYS A 685 15.25 -21.08 -29.05
N LEU A 686 15.39 -22.20 -28.35
CA LEU A 686 16.37 -22.40 -27.30
C LEU A 686 17.59 -23.13 -27.84
N MET A 687 18.73 -22.45 -27.86
CA MET A 687 20.02 -23.07 -28.16
C MET A 687 20.68 -23.57 -26.87
N ILE A 688 21.25 -24.77 -26.92
CA ILE A 688 21.89 -25.43 -25.78
C ILE A 688 23.37 -25.65 -26.10
N GLY A 689 24.26 -25.07 -25.30
CA GLY A 689 25.70 -25.05 -25.59
C GLY A 689 26.48 -26.31 -25.19
N THR A 690 25.86 -27.27 -24.50
CA THR A 690 26.58 -28.38 -23.83
C THR A 690 26.25 -29.78 -24.39
N MET A 691 25.27 -29.89 -25.28
CA MET A 691 24.82 -31.14 -25.90
C MET A 691 24.07 -30.84 -27.20
N THR A 692 23.79 -31.88 -28.00
CA THR A 692 22.98 -31.74 -29.21
C THR A 692 21.50 -31.50 -28.87
N ALA A 693 20.75 -30.89 -29.79
CA ALA A 693 19.32 -30.67 -29.65
C ALA A 693 18.53 -31.98 -29.53
N ALA A 694 18.99 -33.05 -30.18
CA ALA A 694 18.37 -34.37 -30.10
C ALA A 694 18.52 -34.96 -28.68
N ASP A 695 19.74 -34.93 -28.14
CA ASP A 695 20.02 -35.40 -26.78
C ASP A 695 19.27 -34.57 -25.75
N ALA A 696 19.25 -33.25 -25.92
CA ALA A 696 18.49 -32.36 -25.05
C ALA A 696 16.99 -32.69 -25.04
N LYS A 697 16.37 -32.91 -26.21
CA LYS A 697 14.95 -33.30 -26.27
C LYS A 697 14.66 -34.58 -25.49
N GLN A 698 15.59 -35.54 -25.49
CA GLN A 698 15.48 -36.75 -24.69
C GLN A 698 15.65 -36.48 -23.19
N VAL A 699 16.67 -35.72 -22.80
CA VAL A 699 16.98 -35.37 -21.40
C VAL A 699 15.88 -34.52 -20.75
N TYR A 700 15.27 -33.62 -21.53
CA TYR A 700 14.22 -32.69 -21.09
C TYR A 700 12.80 -33.15 -21.43
N ALA A 701 12.60 -34.39 -21.87
CA ALA A 701 11.30 -34.86 -22.38
C ALA A 701 10.14 -34.64 -21.38
N LYS A 702 10.37 -34.89 -20.09
CA LYS A 702 9.37 -34.69 -19.03
C LYS A 702 9.02 -33.21 -18.84
N GLU A 703 10.03 -32.36 -18.76
CA GLU A 703 9.85 -30.91 -18.56
C GLU A 703 9.23 -30.26 -19.81
N LEU A 704 9.63 -30.67 -21.01
CA LEU A 704 9.01 -30.23 -22.26
C LEU A 704 7.54 -30.64 -22.35
N ALA A 705 7.19 -31.85 -21.92
CA ALA A 705 5.80 -32.29 -21.84
C ALA A 705 4.99 -31.48 -20.82
N GLN A 706 5.57 -31.18 -19.66
CA GLN A 706 4.96 -30.32 -18.64
C GLN A 706 4.75 -28.89 -19.15
N ILE A 707 5.75 -28.31 -19.83
CA ILE A 707 5.64 -26.99 -20.45
C ILE A 707 4.57 -27.00 -21.53
N ALA A 708 4.56 -27.99 -22.42
CA ALA A 708 3.55 -28.11 -23.48
C ALA A 708 2.13 -28.20 -22.90
N ALA A 709 1.93 -29.01 -21.85
CA ALA A 709 0.64 -29.13 -21.16
C ALA A 709 0.21 -27.81 -20.49
N ALA A 710 1.14 -27.09 -19.85
CA ALA A 710 0.83 -25.85 -19.14
C ALA A 710 0.64 -24.64 -20.08
N MET A 711 1.36 -24.59 -21.20
CA MET A 711 1.38 -23.43 -22.11
C MET A 711 0.40 -23.59 -23.28
N GLY A 712 0.07 -24.83 -23.67
CA GLY A 712 -0.82 -25.12 -24.79
C GLY A 712 -0.40 -24.39 -26.07
N LYS A 713 -1.35 -23.66 -26.67
CA LYS A 713 -1.13 -22.88 -27.91
C LYS A 713 -0.41 -21.54 -27.71
N ASP A 714 -0.14 -21.13 -26.48
CA ASP A 714 0.42 -19.81 -26.19
C ASP A 714 1.94 -19.74 -26.39
N LEU A 715 2.65 -20.87 -26.23
CA LEU A 715 4.10 -20.97 -26.38
C LEU A 715 4.47 -22.16 -27.27
N LYS A 716 5.28 -21.90 -28.29
CA LYS A 716 5.96 -22.95 -29.07
C LYS A 716 7.44 -22.88 -28.76
N LEU A 717 7.95 -23.95 -28.14
CA LEU A 717 9.35 -24.06 -27.75
C LEU A 717 10.08 -25.02 -28.70
N GLU A 718 11.15 -24.54 -29.32
CA GLU A 718 12.00 -25.34 -30.20
C GLU A 718 13.43 -25.39 -29.63
N ILE A 719 13.95 -26.59 -29.37
CA ILE A 719 15.35 -26.77 -29.01
C ILE A 719 16.19 -26.93 -30.30
N GLN A 720 17.26 -26.15 -30.39
CA GLN A 720 18.20 -26.12 -31.51
C GLN A 720 19.64 -26.31 -31.04
N ASP A 721 20.49 -26.76 -31.96
CA ASP A 721 21.92 -26.86 -31.73
C ASP A 721 22.53 -25.46 -31.58
N TYR A 722 23.62 -25.39 -30.83
CA TYR A 722 24.33 -24.14 -30.59
C TYR A 722 24.91 -23.56 -31.88
N ASP A 723 24.63 -22.28 -32.13
CA ASP A 723 25.11 -21.51 -33.29
C ASP A 723 25.81 -20.24 -32.79
N VAL A 724 27.12 -20.13 -33.03
CA VAL A 724 27.97 -19.04 -32.55
C VAL A 724 27.55 -17.68 -33.10
N GLU A 725 27.10 -17.61 -34.36
CA GLU A 725 26.72 -16.33 -34.98
C GLU A 725 25.39 -15.83 -34.45
N LYS A 726 24.40 -16.73 -34.33
CA LYS A 726 23.06 -16.39 -33.83
C LYS A 726 23.05 -16.11 -32.33
N THR A 727 24.01 -16.65 -31.57
CA THR A 727 24.09 -16.40 -30.12
C THR A 727 24.68 -15.05 -29.74
N ARG A 728 25.33 -14.33 -30.66
CA ARG A 728 25.88 -12.97 -30.40
C ARG A 728 24.80 -11.94 -30.06
N SER A 729 23.60 -12.07 -30.63
CA SER A 729 22.45 -11.19 -30.37
C SER A 729 21.36 -11.84 -29.50
N ALA A 730 21.62 -13.06 -29.00
CA ALA A 730 20.67 -13.83 -28.23
C ALA A 730 20.54 -13.38 -26.77
N ILE A 731 19.47 -13.81 -26.13
CA ILE A 731 19.27 -13.63 -24.68
C ILE A 731 19.86 -14.84 -23.98
N GLN A 732 20.96 -14.62 -23.26
CA GLN A 732 21.60 -15.66 -22.48
C GLN A 732 20.90 -15.84 -21.14
N PHE A 733 20.67 -17.08 -20.75
CA PHE A 733 20.16 -17.42 -19.42
C PHE A 733 20.70 -18.76 -18.92
N ASN A 734 20.67 -18.94 -17.61
CA ASN A 734 21.21 -20.10 -16.91
C ASN A 734 20.36 -20.45 -15.67
N SER A 735 20.83 -21.40 -14.85
CA SER A 735 20.15 -21.84 -13.62
C SER A 735 19.97 -20.74 -12.56
N GLU A 736 20.72 -19.65 -12.64
CA GLU A 736 20.63 -18.50 -11.72
C GLU A 736 19.68 -17.41 -12.26
N SER A 737 19.36 -17.48 -13.54
CA SER A 737 18.48 -16.53 -14.20
C SER A 737 17.03 -16.81 -13.82
N LYS A 738 16.33 -15.78 -13.33
CA LYS A 738 14.89 -15.82 -13.01
C LYS A 738 14.17 -14.78 -13.84
N ARG A 739 12.92 -15.07 -14.25
CA ARG A 739 12.05 -14.09 -14.93
C ARG A 739 12.69 -13.49 -16.20
N VAL A 740 13.50 -14.27 -16.92
CA VAL A 740 14.37 -13.80 -18.02
C VAL A 740 13.62 -12.97 -19.05
N LEU A 741 12.46 -13.46 -19.51
CA LEU A 741 11.69 -12.81 -20.58
C LEU A 741 11.00 -11.53 -20.09
N ALA A 742 10.48 -11.55 -18.85
CA ALA A 742 9.89 -10.37 -18.23
C ALA A 742 10.97 -9.29 -18.01
N ALA A 743 12.11 -9.67 -17.42
CA ALA A 743 13.23 -8.77 -17.17
C ALA A 743 13.81 -8.19 -18.46
N LEU A 744 13.90 -8.99 -19.53
CA LEU A 744 14.31 -8.52 -20.84
C LEU A 744 13.35 -7.46 -21.38
N TYR A 745 12.05 -7.77 -21.39
CA TYR A 745 11.05 -6.86 -21.94
C TYR A 745 11.04 -5.52 -21.19
N GLU A 746 11.12 -5.59 -19.85
CA GLU A 746 11.24 -4.42 -18.98
C GLU A 746 12.49 -3.59 -19.29
N ASN A 747 13.66 -4.22 -19.34
CA ASN A 747 14.94 -3.51 -19.50
C ASN A 747 15.23 -3.04 -20.92
N LYS A 748 14.84 -3.82 -21.95
CA LYS A 748 15.19 -3.52 -23.35
C LYS A 748 14.10 -2.73 -24.08
N ILE A 749 12.83 -2.90 -23.72
CA ILE A 749 11.71 -2.27 -24.42
C ILE A 749 11.16 -1.12 -23.61
N LEU A 750 10.67 -1.40 -22.40
CA LEU A 750 9.94 -0.39 -21.64
C LEU A 750 10.84 0.74 -21.16
N LYS A 751 12.05 0.43 -20.67
CA LYS A 751 13.03 1.44 -20.28
C LYS A 751 13.41 2.39 -21.42
N LYS A 752 13.50 1.92 -22.67
CA LYS A 752 13.78 2.78 -23.84
C LYS A 752 12.64 3.77 -24.11
N LEU A 753 11.41 3.31 -23.94
CA LEU A 753 10.21 4.15 -24.04
C LEU A 753 10.07 5.16 -22.87
N GLY A 754 11.06 5.27 -21.98
CA GLY A 754 10.96 6.07 -20.75
C GLY A 754 9.95 5.51 -19.77
N LEU A 755 9.50 4.25 -19.93
CA LEU A 755 8.51 3.62 -19.06
C LEU A 755 9.21 2.79 -17.99
N THR A 756 8.91 3.08 -16.73
CA THR A 756 9.32 2.25 -15.58
C THR A 756 8.17 1.39 -15.09
N LYS A 757 8.51 0.18 -14.62
CA LYS A 757 7.56 -0.76 -14.04
C LYS A 757 7.28 -0.40 -12.59
N GLU A 758 6.01 -0.34 -12.27
CA GLU A 758 5.49 -0.24 -10.92
C GLU A 758 4.68 -1.50 -10.61
N ILE A 759 4.76 -1.98 -9.37
CA ILE A 759 3.88 -3.01 -8.85
C ILE A 759 3.10 -2.38 -7.72
N ASP A 760 1.80 -2.17 -7.94
CA ASP A 760 0.95 -1.55 -6.93
C ASP A 760 0.73 -2.49 -5.73
N LYS A 761 0.13 -1.96 -4.67
CA LYS A 761 -0.19 -2.72 -3.45
C LYS A 761 -1.06 -3.96 -3.67
N ASN A 762 -1.81 -4.02 -4.79
CA ASN A 762 -2.62 -5.17 -5.16
C ASN A 762 -1.83 -6.21 -5.97
N GLY A 763 -0.54 -5.96 -6.21
CA GLY A 763 0.33 -6.73 -7.10
C GLY A 763 0.08 -6.47 -8.59
N GLY A 764 -0.73 -5.45 -8.91
CA GLY A 764 -1.02 -5.06 -10.29
C GLY A 764 0.17 -4.34 -10.91
N VAL A 765 0.52 -4.72 -12.15
CA VAL A 765 1.62 -4.05 -12.86
C VAL A 765 1.12 -2.74 -13.46
N ARG A 766 1.82 -1.63 -13.21
CA ARG A 766 1.62 -0.34 -13.88
C ARG A 766 2.91 0.06 -14.58
N PHE A 767 2.79 0.84 -15.65
CA PHE A 767 3.94 1.44 -16.32
C PHE A 767 3.76 2.94 -16.31
N ARG A 768 4.82 3.66 -15.92
CA ARG A 768 4.81 5.12 -15.83
C ARG A 768 5.95 5.73 -16.60
N GLU A 769 5.64 6.82 -17.27
CA GLU A 769 6.63 7.62 -17.96
C GLU A 769 7.50 8.37 -16.95
N ILE A 770 8.81 8.38 -17.20
CA ILE A 770 9.79 9.16 -16.46
C ILE A 770 9.96 10.50 -17.17
N THR A 771 9.51 11.59 -16.53
CA THR A 771 9.80 12.94 -17.01
C THR A 771 11.24 13.31 -16.66
N GLU A 772 12.11 13.35 -17.68
CA GLU A 772 13.46 13.90 -17.58
C GLU A 772 13.40 15.44 -17.58
N THR A 773 14.12 16.04 -16.63
CA THR A 773 14.34 17.49 -16.59
C THR A 773 15.83 17.74 -16.72
N SER A 774 16.22 18.79 -17.45
CA SER A 774 17.61 19.18 -17.73
C SER A 774 18.51 19.05 -16.49
N GLY A 775 19.27 17.96 -16.49
CA GLY A 775 19.99 17.42 -15.34
C GLY A 775 20.16 15.94 -15.59
N GLY A 776 20.74 15.61 -16.75
CA GLY A 776 20.72 14.29 -17.36
C GLY A 776 21.20 13.17 -16.45
N MET A 777 20.93 11.93 -16.88
CA MET A 777 21.54 10.72 -16.32
C MET A 777 23.03 10.95 -16.08
N ARG A 778 23.41 11.24 -14.82
CA ARG A 778 24.80 11.10 -14.40
C ARG A 778 25.09 9.63 -14.58
N CYS A 779 25.87 9.34 -15.61
CA CYS A 779 26.07 8.05 -16.21
C CYS A 779 26.24 6.93 -15.19
N GLU A 780 25.82 5.74 -15.62
CA GLU A 780 26.28 4.44 -15.17
C GLU A 780 27.82 4.44 -15.02
N ALA A 781 28.29 4.81 -13.84
CA ALA A 781 29.69 4.71 -13.43
C ALA A 781 29.77 4.56 -11.90
N VAL A 782 29.07 3.55 -11.36
CA VAL A 782 29.45 2.91 -10.10
C VAL A 782 29.35 1.40 -10.32
N LEU A 783 30.23 0.91 -11.19
CA LEU A 783 30.69 -0.48 -11.21
C LEU A 783 32.21 -0.42 -11.36
N LEU A 784 32.88 -0.22 -10.22
CA LEU A 784 34.13 -0.88 -9.83
C LEU A 784 34.04 -1.15 -8.33
#